data_AF-A0A1Y1IIT2-F1
#
_entry.id   AF-A0A1Y1IIT2-F1
#
_cell.length_a   1.000
_cell.length_b   1.000
_cell.length_c   1.000
_cell.angle_alpha   90.00
_cell.angle_beta   90.00
_cell.angle_gamma   90.00
#
_symmetry.space_group_name_H-M   'P 1'
#
loop_
_entity.id
_entity.type
_entity.pdbx_description
1 polymer ?
#
loop_
_entity_poly.entity_id
_entity_poly.type
_entity_poly.pdbx_seq_one_letter_code
_entity_poly.pdbx_strand_id
1 'polypeptide(L)'
;MLELRGWVLADGQTSANSPQAISAGGGGGSGGTILMFLNSFQGEPGSIISSSGGSGGSIGGGGGAGGRVHFEWANIKEGDAYVRKANSSGVLRSIGGRGNHDGGDGEPGSLTALDCPPGLYGLFCDECPLGTYKNEFGYNESLCKPCPPEDLPHHSRHIAKKGGVTSRPCPYECVASKYSLPHCNTPIEDLISSFGGPLTFSLLNAAVLVLMAVTLSVARVRIAGTWEADDPPSPKTPDAMHINQSHPFLESLNEVMESNRAEESAGHLHRLYFTGSNSFGEPWRLPHPPPEQILDLVYEDAYNRFVEAVNERAGYQWYEGMVYSALLAVCCPLAWSWLQWRRQVRAQALHQYVSKEYDHACLRSCRARALYEGLKVHWTPDLLLGYIDFFLGGDEKRSDLPPRLPDRLPLALIFGGEGGYMTPYHLHSDDLLTSLLGQMLPASIWYRMVAGLNAQLRTVRQGCLRRGLAPLLAWIGTHANPWLRMHGLRIDLAWFQATSSGYYQLGVILSSSAEPPSPVLGSSSIASPPLPTSPVASPRHAPSAAPPHLGGGMYHYSYSLARRRIGGGIVDGVTLRSLQDRKTLLYPTQFVMTNLKPLGHHAAVGLLMSSLLLSDLCLSLLLLLQFYSISLTAFLLVLLLPPFIAFFAAAAGLNALFTHVPRRAASLARYYNLWNGTSMWNVVVAVVCGAIAHSHQGWPSVTSGTSDSEYGWWLFPLLLFLVKILQARTVDYHVGNLEIADRTLYSEDPTNFWEGP
;
A
#
# COMPACT_ATOMS: atom_id res chain seq x y z
N MET A 1 -55.83 23.46 44.83
CA MET A 1 -54.44 23.03 45.10
C MET A 1 -54.33 22.87 46.60
N LEU A 2 -53.77 21.77 47.08
CA LEU A 2 -53.52 21.54 48.51
C LEU A 2 -52.01 21.44 48.74
N GLU A 3 -51.47 22.34 49.56
CA GLU A 3 -50.10 22.25 50.10
C GLU A 3 -50.19 21.73 51.54
N LEU A 4 -49.64 20.55 51.80
CA LEU A 4 -49.68 19.92 53.12
C LEU A 4 -48.36 20.12 53.86
N ARG A 5 -48.43 20.90 54.96
CA ARG A 5 -47.34 21.13 55.92
C ARG A 5 -47.75 20.60 57.30
N GLY A 6 -47.57 19.30 57.52
CA GLY A 6 -48.00 18.63 58.74
C GLY A 6 -48.77 17.35 58.46
N TRP A 7 -49.79 17.05 59.26
CA TRP A 7 -50.48 15.76 59.20
C TRP A 7 -51.99 15.89 59.01
N VAL A 8 -52.55 14.98 58.22
CA VAL A 8 -53.99 14.70 58.14
C VAL A 8 -54.18 13.28 58.66
N LEU A 9 -54.76 13.16 59.86
CA LEU A 9 -54.93 11.88 60.53
C LEU A 9 -56.42 11.57 60.67
N ALA A 10 -56.80 10.39 60.21
CA ALA A 10 -58.06 9.73 60.53
C ALA A 10 -57.77 8.39 61.22
N ASP A 11 -56.69 8.34 62.01
CA ASP A 11 -56.24 7.11 62.67
C ASP A 11 -57.23 6.65 63.74
N GLY A 12 -57.39 5.34 63.85
CA GLY A 12 -58.19 4.72 64.89
C GLY A 12 -57.57 4.87 66.27
N GLN A 13 -58.40 5.02 67.30
CA GLN A 13 -57.91 5.20 68.66
C GLN A 13 -57.21 3.93 69.16
N THR A 14 -56.00 4.09 69.70
CA THR A 14 -55.29 3.00 70.37
C THR A 14 -55.87 2.80 71.78
N SER A 15 -56.14 1.54 72.13
CA SER A 15 -56.70 1.17 73.43
C SER A 15 -55.70 1.48 74.55
N ALA A 16 -56.14 2.22 75.57
CA ALA A 16 -55.28 2.66 76.67
C ALA A 16 -55.08 1.53 77.69
N ASN A 17 -53.84 1.34 78.14
CA ASN A 17 -53.53 0.44 79.25
C ASN A 17 -54.02 1.06 80.57
N SER A 18 -55.21 0.65 81.05
CA SER A 18 -55.65 0.98 82.41
C SER A 18 -55.08 -0.06 83.39
N PRO A 19 -54.27 0.34 84.39
CA PRO A 19 -53.71 -0.58 85.38
C PRO A 19 -54.74 -1.12 86.40
N GLN A 20 -56.04 -0.79 86.27
CA GLN A 20 -57.07 -1.14 87.26
C GLN A 20 -58.30 -1.90 86.72
N ALA A 21 -58.29 -2.39 85.48
CA ALA A 21 -59.39 -3.19 84.96
C ALA A 21 -59.01 -4.66 84.76
N ILE A 22 -59.64 -5.56 85.52
CA ILE A 22 -59.56 -7.04 85.37
C ILE A 22 -60.54 -7.54 84.27
N SER A 23 -61.21 -6.64 83.57
CA SER A 23 -62.14 -6.94 82.48
C SER A 23 -61.45 -6.80 81.11
N ALA A 24 -61.59 -7.85 80.28
CA ALA A 24 -61.14 -8.02 78.89
C ALA A 24 -60.54 -6.79 78.17
N GLY A 25 -59.35 -6.95 77.57
CA GLY A 25 -58.68 -5.89 76.83
C GLY A 25 -59.52 -5.34 75.67
N GLY A 26 -59.73 -4.03 75.66
CA GLY A 26 -60.44 -3.35 74.56
C GLY A 26 -59.66 -3.43 73.25
N GLY A 27 -60.35 -3.70 72.15
CA GLY A 27 -59.77 -3.68 70.80
C GLY A 27 -59.39 -2.27 70.33
N GLY A 28 -58.50 -2.19 69.34
CA GLY A 28 -58.14 -0.94 68.69
C GLY A 28 -59.26 -0.40 67.80
N GLY A 29 -59.43 0.92 67.73
CA GLY A 29 -60.39 1.55 66.84
C GLY A 29 -59.99 1.40 65.37
N SER A 30 -60.95 1.27 64.46
CA SER A 30 -60.68 1.26 63.02
C SER A 30 -60.26 2.64 62.51
N GLY A 31 -59.37 2.69 61.51
CA GLY A 31 -59.07 3.90 60.76
C GLY A 31 -60.30 4.44 60.01
N GLY A 32 -60.39 5.75 59.88
CA GLY A 32 -61.48 6.46 59.22
C GLY A 32 -61.35 6.51 57.70
N THR A 33 -62.10 7.41 57.06
CA THR A 33 -62.01 7.63 55.61
C THR A 33 -61.60 9.05 55.30
N ILE A 34 -60.58 9.22 54.47
CA ILE A 34 -60.11 10.50 53.94
C ILE A 34 -60.42 10.53 52.43
N LEU A 35 -61.30 11.41 52.00
CA LEU A 35 -61.60 11.66 50.58
C LEU A 35 -61.04 13.04 50.20
N MET A 36 -60.16 13.09 49.20
CA MET A 36 -59.52 14.32 48.76
C MET A 36 -59.91 14.66 47.33
N PHE A 37 -60.68 15.73 47.15
CA PHE A 37 -61.07 16.26 45.84
C PHE A 37 -60.12 17.41 45.45
N LEU A 38 -59.13 17.13 44.61
CA LEU A 38 -57.99 18.03 44.39
C LEU A 38 -57.75 18.29 42.89
N ASN A 39 -57.35 19.52 42.57
CA ASN A 39 -56.78 19.84 41.25
C ASN A 39 -55.26 19.58 41.20
N SER A 40 -54.57 19.75 42.32
CA SER A 40 -53.14 19.46 42.50
C SER A 40 -52.81 19.30 43.99
N PHE A 41 -51.79 18.48 44.30
CA PHE A 41 -51.31 18.18 45.65
C PHE A 41 -49.80 18.42 45.78
N GLN A 42 -49.37 19.03 46.87
CA GLN A 42 -47.95 19.19 47.19
C GLN A 42 -47.73 18.89 48.67
N GLY A 43 -47.02 17.80 48.96
CA GLY A 43 -46.67 17.42 50.33
C GLY A 43 -45.21 17.75 50.61
N GLU A 44 -44.96 18.55 51.63
CA GLU A 44 -43.59 18.85 52.08
C GLU A 44 -42.94 17.63 52.77
N PRO A 45 -41.60 17.56 52.83
CA PRO A 45 -40.90 16.48 53.50
C PRO A 45 -41.34 16.39 54.97
N GLY A 46 -41.79 15.20 55.38
CA GLY A 46 -42.33 14.98 56.72
C GLY A 46 -43.84 15.21 56.88
N SER A 47 -44.56 15.58 55.82
CA SER A 47 -46.03 15.55 55.83
C SER A 47 -46.57 14.13 55.93
N ILE A 48 -47.67 13.92 56.66
CA ILE A 48 -48.25 12.60 56.89
C ILE A 48 -49.74 12.61 56.57
N ILE A 49 -50.19 11.69 55.72
CA ILE A 49 -51.62 11.39 55.55
C ILE A 49 -51.81 9.98 56.07
N SER A 50 -52.51 9.81 57.19
CA SER A 50 -52.69 8.51 57.83
C SER A 50 -54.16 8.23 58.11
N SER A 51 -54.59 7.03 57.76
CA SER A 51 -55.85 6.44 58.19
C SER A 51 -55.60 5.03 58.69
N SER A 52 -54.67 4.88 59.62
CA SER A 52 -54.25 3.61 60.20
C SER A 52 -55.19 3.15 61.31
N GLY A 53 -55.30 1.85 61.53
CA GLY A 53 -56.01 1.31 62.68
C GLY A 53 -55.27 1.56 64.01
N GLY A 54 -56.02 1.68 65.10
CA GLY A 54 -55.48 1.78 66.45
C GLY A 54 -54.98 0.44 66.99
N SER A 55 -54.01 0.46 67.89
CA SER A 55 -53.50 -0.80 68.49
C SER A 55 -54.43 -1.34 69.58
N GLY A 56 -54.48 -2.66 69.73
CA GLY A 56 -55.25 -3.35 70.75
C GLY A 56 -54.65 -3.21 72.16
N GLY A 57 -55.48 -3.37 73.18
CA GLY A 57 -55.07 -3.23 74.58
C GLY A 57 -54.15 -4.36 75.07
N SER A 58 -53.38 -4.11 76.14
CA SER A 58 -52.37 -5.07 76.66
C SER A 58 -52.88 -6.43 77.12
N ILE A 59 -54.19 -6.65 77.24
CA ILE A 59 -54.78 -7.91 77.74
C ILE A 59 -55.62 -8.57 76.63
N GLY A 60 -54.97 -8.96 75.53
CA GLY A 60 -55.60 -9.75 74.45
C GLY A 60 -56.49 -8.98 73.45
N GLY A 61 -56.35 -7.66 73.33
CA GLY A 61 -57.16 -6.86 72.40
C GLY A 61 -56.70 -7.00 70.94
N GLY A 62 -57.63 -7.19 70.01
CA GLY A 62 -57.35 -7.16 68.57
C GLY A 62 -57.04 -5.75 68.04
N GLY A 63 -56.24 -5.66 66.99
CA GLY A 63 -55.93 -4.41 66.30
C GLY A 63 -57.12 -3.91 65.47
N GLY A 64 -57.28 -2.59 65.39
CA GLY A 64 -58.31 -1.99 64.52
C GLY A 64 -57.94 -2.12 63.05
N ALA A 65 -58.92 -2.32 62.16
CA ALA A 65 -58.66 -2.32 60.71
C ALA A 65 -58.17 -0.95 60.22
N GLY A 66 -57.33 -0.92 59.18
CA GLY A 66 -56.96 0.30 58.48
C GLY A 66 -58.14 0.92 57.73
N GLY A 67 -58.07 2.22 57.53
CA GLY A 67 -59.11 3.02 56.92
C GLY A 67 -59.01 3.14 55.39
N ARG A 68 -59.63 4.16 54.81
CA ARG A 68 -59.57 4.43 53.38
C ARG A 68 -59.02 5.81 53.10
N VAL A 69 -58.05 5.92 52.20
CA VAL A 69 -57.63 7.19 51.61
C VAL A 69 -57.91 7.15 50.12
N HIS A 70 -58.65 8.13 49.63
CA HIS A 70 -59.03 8.22 48.22
C HIS A 70 -58.71 9.60 47.65
N PHE A 71 -58.02 9.62 46.52
CA PHE A 71 -57.72 10.83 45.75
C PHE A 71 -58.62 10.93 44.52
N GLU A 72 -59.47 11.95 44.50
CA GLU A 72 -60.29 12.32 43.35
C GLU A 72 -59.64 13.52 42.64
N TRP A 73 -59.09 13.29 41.44
CA TRP A 73 -58.38 14.31 40.67
C TRP A 73 -59.30 15.04 39.70
N ALA A 74 -59.37 16.36 39.80
CA ALA A 74 -60.10 17.18 38.83
C ALA A 74 -59.28 17.48 37.57
N ASN A 75 -59.91 17.42 36.39
CA ASN A 75 -59.39 17.92 35.11
C ASN A 75 -57.97 17.40 34.78
N ILE A 76 -57.81 16.07 34.70
CA ILE A 76 -56.58 15.44 34.21
C ILE A 76 -56.50 15.69 32.71
N LYS A 77 -55.52 16.49 32.28
CA LYS A 77 -55.25 16.75 30.86
C LYS A 77 -54.41 15.62 30.27
N GLU A 78 -54.66 15.26 29.03
CA GLU A 78 -53.96 14.19 28.32
C GLU A 78 -52.88 14.74 27.37
N GLY A 79 -51.90 13.88 27.03
CA GLY A 79 -50.83 14.19 26.07
C GLY A 79 -49.97 15.40 26.47
N ASP A 80 -49.63 16.25 25.49
CA ASP A 80 -48.69 17.37 25.68
C ASP A 80 -49.20 18.44 26.68
N ALA A 81 -50.50 18.44 26.95
CA ALA A 81 -51.15 19.33 27.90
C ALA A 81 -51.13 18.80 29.34
N TYR A 82 -50.65 17.57 29.57
CA TYR A 82 -50.51 16.97 30.90
C TYR A 82 -49.58 17.80 31.79
N VAL A 83 -49.95 17.91 33.05
CA VAL A 83 -49.14 18.53 34.10
C VAL A 83 -49.25 17.64 35.33
N ARG A 84 -48.10 17.34 35.95
CA ARG A 84 -48.03 16.51 37.15
C ARG A 84 -49.02 16.99 38.21
N LYS A 85 -49.88 16.09 38.68
CA LYS A 85 -50.97 16.41 39.62
C LYS A 85 -50.50 16.44 41.07
N ALA A 86 -49.50 15.63 41.42
CA ALA A 86 -48.98 15.61 42.78
C ALA A 86 -47.45 15.63 42.82
N ASN A 87 -46.90 16.33 43.81
CA ASN A 87 -45.51 16.17 44.20
C ASN A 87 -45.50 15.81 45.69
N SER A 88 -45.37 14.52 45.99
CA SER A 88 -45.41 14.03 47.37
C SER A 88 -44.02 13.60 47.83
N SER A 89 -43.54 14.25 48.90
CA SER A 89 -42.37 13.81 49.68
C SER A 89 -42.78 13.39 51.11
N GLY A 90 -44.09 13.34 51.38
CA GLY A 90 -44.69 12.90 52.63
C GLY A 90 -45.05 11.41 52.64
N VAL A 91 -45.48 10.92 53.80
CA VAL A 91 -45.80 9.50 54.04
C VAL A 91 -47.31 9.29 54.00
N LEU A 92 -47.76 8.36 53.15
CA LEU A 92 -49.13 7.87 53.12
C LEU A 92 -49.22 6.57 53.92
N ARG A 93 -50.14 6.50 54.90
CA ARG A 93 -50.36 5.32 55.74
C ARG A 93 -51.82 4.92 55.75
N SER A 94 -52.07 3.65 55.51
CA SER A 94 -53.37 3.02 55.67
C SER A 94 -53.15 1.57 56.11
N ILE A 95 -52.51 1.42 57.27
CA ILE A 95 -52.14 0.10 57.82
C ILE A 95 -53.14 -0.32 58.90
N GLY A 96 -53.29 -1.62 59.10
CA GLY A 96 -54.01 -2.14 60.26
C GLY A 96 -53.28 -1.81 61.56
N GLY A 97 -54.04 -1.67 62.63
CA GLY A 97 -53.52 -1.55 63.98
C GLY A 97 -52.97 -2.88 64.46
N ARG A 98 -51.98 -2.83 65.36
CA ARG A 98 -51.34 -4.03 65.89
C ARG A 98 -52.18 -4.62 67.03
N GLY A 99 -52.45 -5.92 66.97
CA GLY A 99 -53.06 -6.69 68.06
C GLY A 99 -52.05 -6.98 69.18
N ASN A 100 -52.53 -7.50 70.30
CA ASN A 100 -51.67 -7.83 71.44
C ASN A 100 -52.04 -9.19 72.07
N HIS A 101 -51.04 -9.95 72.53
CA HIS A 101 -51.17 -11.35 72.98
C HIS A 101 -51.89 -12.23 71.95
N ASP A 102 -53.04 -12.81 72.31
CA ASP A 102 -53.86 -13.67 71.44
C ASP A 102 -54.76 -12.88 70.48
N GLY A 103 -54.76 -11.54 70.55
CA GLY A 103 -55.52 -10.67 69.64
C GLY A 103 -54.81 -10.48 68.30
N GLY A 104 -55.51 -10.74 67.19
CA GLY A 104 -54.98 -10.57 65.83
C GLY A 104 -54.76 -9.10 65.43
N ASP A 105 -53.83 -8.88 64.50
CA ASP A 105 -53.64 -7.58 63.84
C ASP A 105 -54.86 -7.22 62.98
N GLY A 106 -55.12 -5.92 62.84
CA GLY A 106 -56.14 -5.43 61.93
C GLY A 106 -55.71 -5.59 60.47
N GLU A 107 -56.68 -5.79 59.58
CA GLU A 107 -56.42 -5.78 58.14
C GLU A 107 -55.94 -4.39 57.67
N PRO A 108 -55.07 -4.30 56.65
CA PRO A 108 -54.67 -3.03 56.07
C PRO A 108 -55.84 -2.33 55.40
N GLY A 109 -55.77 -1.01 55.39
CA GLY A 109 -56.75 -0.17 54.73
C GLY A 109 -56.51 -0.07 53.22
N SER A 110 -57.34 0.72 52.55
CA SER A 110 -57.24 0.92 51.09
C SER A 110 -56.71 2.30 50.74
N LEU A 111 -55.75 2.33 49.81
CA LEU A 111 -55.30 3.54 49.13
C LEU A 111 -55.81 3.46 47.69
N THR A 112 -56.67 4.39 47.30
CA THR A 112 -57.30 4.38 45.97
C THR A 112 -57.21 5.76 45.34
N ALA A 113 -57.29 5.84 44.03
CA ALA A 113 -57.39 7.10 43.30
C ALA A 113 -58.40 6.95 42.16
N LEU A 114 -58.81 8.07 41.58
CA LEU A 114 -59.54 8.10 40.32
C LEU A 114 -58.72 7.38 39.23
N ASP A 115 -59.41 6.64 38.36
CA ASP A 115 -58.76 5.95 37.24
C ASP A 115 -58.04 6.96 36.34
N CYS A 116 -56.72 6.77 36.23
CA CYS A 116 -55.89 7.63 35.39
C CYS A 116 -56.15 7.34 33.91
N PRO A 117 -56.09 8.36 33.03
CA PRO A 117 -56.21 8.17 31.59
C PRO A 117 -55.03 7.36 31.02
N PRO A 118 -55.15 6.90 29.76
CA PRO A 118 -54.06 6.21 29.05
C PRO A 118 -52.72 6.96 29.17
N GLY A 119 -51.62 6.22 29.31
CA GLY A 119 -50.26 6.76 29.51
C GLY A 119 -49.88 7.09 30.96
N LEU A 120 -50.83 7.20 31.89
CA LEU A 120 -50.59 7.57 33.29
C LEU A 120 -50.92 6.43 34.27
N TYR A 121 -50.27 6.38 35.44
CA TYR A 121 -50.50 5.34 36.46
C TYR A 121 -50.25 5.83 37.90
N GLY A 122 -50.57 4.99 38.88
CA GLY A 122 -50.36 5.27 40.29
C GLY A 122 -51.42 6.17 40.90
N LEU A 123 -51.32 6.40 42.22
CA LEU A 123 -52.27 7.22 42.98
C LEU A 123 -52.30 8.68 42.55
N PHE A 124 -51.21 9.16 41.92
CA PHE A 124 -51.02 10.53 41.50
C PHE A 124 -51.14 10.75 39.98
N CYS A 125 -51.47 9.68 39.24
CA CYS A 125 -51.49 9.68 37.79
C CYS A 125 -50.19 10.19 37.17
N ASP A 126 -49.06 9.61 37.58
CA ASP A 126 -47.73 9.89 37.03
C ASP A 126 -47.54 9.21 35.66
N GLU A 127 -46.60 9.70 34.86
CA GLU A 127 -46.30 9.14 33.54
C GLU A 127 -45.73 7.71 33.66
N CYS A 128 -46.22 6.77 32.86
CA CYS A 128 -45.70 5.39 32.84
C CYS A 128 -44.16 5.36 32.63
N PRO A 129 -43.45 4.35 33.18
CA PRO A 129 -41.99 4.23 33.05
C PRO A 129 -41.51 4.19 31.59
N LEU A 130 -40.25 4.63 31.37
CA LEU A 130 -39.63 4.60 30.05
C LEU A 130 -39.66 3.20 29.42
N GLY A 131 -40.00 3.14 28.12
CA GLY A 131 -40.12 1.87 27.40
C GLY A 131 -41.42 1.11 27.68
N THR A 132 -42.42 1.73 28.31
CA THR A 132 -43.75 1.15 28.52
C THR A 132 -44.84 2.00 27.87
N TYR A 133 -45.98 1.38 27.58
CA TYR A 133 -47.18 2.06 27.06
C TYR A 133 -48.43 1.58 27.80
N LYS A 134 -49.47 2.41 27.81
CA LYS A 134 -50.75 2.10 28.45
C LYS A 134 -51.91 2.70 27.66
N ASN A 135 -52.84 1.85 27.22
CA ASN A 135 -53.96 2.19 26.34
C ASN A 135 -55.33 2.21 27.04
N GLU A 136 -55.40 1.86 28.33
CA GLU A 136 -56.63 1.69 29.10
C GLU A 136 -56.66 2.63 30.30
N PHE A 137 -57.85 2.95 30.83
CA PHE A 137 -58.02 3.71 32.06
C PHE A 137 -57.73 2.84 33.30
N GLY A 138 -57.15 3.44 34.34
CA GLY A 138 -56.92 2.78 35.63
C GLY A 138 -55.75 3.38 36.40
N TYR A 139 -55.58 3.06 37.68
CA TYR A 139 -54.43 3.55 38.48
C TYR A 139 -53.35 2.48 38.74
N ASN A 140 -53.58 1.21 38.40
CA ASN A 140 -52.63 0.13 38.64
C ASN A 140 -51.37 0.22 37.76
N GLU A 141 -50.20 -0.03 38.34
CA GLU A 141 -48.90 -0.03 37.64
C GLU A 141 -48.77 -1.15 36.61
N SER A 142 -49.40 -2.30 36.87
CA SER A 142 -49.40 -3.45 35.95
C SER A 142 -50.07 -3.17 34.59
N LEU A 143 -50.77 -2.04 34.45
CA LEU A 143 -51.35 -1.58 33.19
C LEU A 143 -50.31 -0.92 32.26
N CYS A 144 -49.16 -0.48 32.78
CA CYS A 144 -48.04 -0.01 31.97
C CYS A 144 -47.30 -1.25 31.41
N LYS A 145 -47.60 -1.62 30.16
CA LYS A 145 -47.02 -2.80 29.50
C LYS A 145 -45.71 -2.43 28.81
N PRO A 146 -44.66 -3.27 28.86
CA PRO A 146 -43.43 -3.00 28.12
C PRO A 146 -43.68 -2.96 26.61
N CYS A 147 -42.98 -2.05 25.93
CA CYS A 147 -42.92 -2.02 24.49
C CYS A 147 -42.11 -3.22 23.99
N PRO A 148 -42.56 -3.90 22.91
CA PRO A 148 -41.90 -5.09 22.42
C PRO A 148 -40.54 -4.70 21.82
N PRO A 149 -39.51 -5.54 21.98
CA PRO A 149 -38.16 -5.22 21.52
C PRO A 149 -38.06 -5.08 20.00
N GLU A 150 -38.99 -5.67 19.24
CA GLU A 150 -39.05 -5.58 17.76
C GLU A 150 -39.35 -4.15 17.27
N ASP A 151 -39.99 -3.33 18.09
CA ASP A 151 -40.35 -1.94 17.74
C ASP A 151 -39.19 -0.96 18.01
N LEU A 152 -38.09 -1.42 18.64
CA LEU A 152 -36.93 -0.58 18.98
C LEU A 152 -35.72 -0.94 18.10
N PRO A 153 -35.34 -0.06 17.15
CA PRO A 153 -34.18 -0.31 16.30
C PRO A 153 -32.86 -0.45 17.08
N HIS A 154 -31.91 -1.20 16.52
CA HIS A 154 -30.54 -1.24 17.01
C HIS A 154 -29.93 0.18 16.97
N HIS A 155 -29.16 0.56 18.00
CA HIS A 155 -28.64 1.93 18.22
C HIS A 155 -29.68 3.03 18.51
N SER A 156 -30.87 2.66 18.99
CA SER A 156 -31.87 3.61 19.48
C SER A 156 -32.10 3.48 20.99
N ARG A 157 -32.65 4.53 21.59
CA ARG A 157 -33.08 4.55 23.00
C ARG A 157 -34.48 5.13 23.11
N HIS A 158 -35.28 4.60 24.03
CA HIS A 158 -36.59 5.18 24.33
C HIS A 158 -36.46 6.57 24.93
N ILE A 159 -37.36 7.47 24.51
CA ILE A 159 -37.46 8.84 25.04
C ILE A 159 -38.75 9.02 25.84
N ALA A 160 -38.72 9.92 26.82
CA ALA A 160 -39.91 10.29 27.56
C ALA A 160 -40.86 11.09 26.65
N LYS A 161 -42.16 10.77 26.71
CA LYS A 161 -43.22 11.60 26.13
C LYS A 161 -44.09 12.17 27.24
N LYS A 162 -44.34 13.47 27.15
CA LYS A 162 -45.17 14.19 28.11
C LYS A 162 -46.60 13.62 28.10
N GLY A 163 -47.13 13.34 29.29
CA GLY A 163 -48.42 12.66 29.47
C GLY A 163 -48.36 11.14 29.28
N GLY A 164 -47.16 10.57 29.14
CA GLY A 164 -46.96 9.13 28.95
C GLY A 164 -47.28 8.62 27.55
N VAL A 165 -46.94 7.35 27.30
CA VAL A 165 -47.13 6.71 25.99
C VAL A 165 -48.45 5.94 25.99
N THR A 166 -49.35 6.31 25.08
CA THR A 166 -50.71 5.74 25.02
C THR A 166 -50.82 4.52 24.09
N SER A 167 -50.00 4.45 23.04
CA SER A 167 -50.04 3.39 22.03
C SER A 167 -48.64 3.04 21.52
N ARG A 168 -48.52 1.88 20.87
CA ARG A 168 -47.31 1.44 20.17
C ARG A 168 -47.19 2.10 18.79
N PRO A 169 -45.98 2.24 18.22
CA PRO A 169 -44.67 1.99 18.85
C PRO A 169 -44.29 3.08 19.88
N CYS A 170 -43.49 2.70 20.89
CA CYS A 170 -42.95 3.66 21.85
C CYS A 170 -42.04 4.69 21.14
N PRO A 171 -42.06 5.97 21.53
CA PRO A 171 -41.16 6.96 20.96
C PRO A 171 -39.70 6.63 21.31
N TYR A 172 -38.82 6.81 20.33
CA TYR A 172 -37.38 6.57 20.44
C TYR A 172 -36.60 7.65 19.69
N GLU A 173 -35.33 7.78 20.04
CA GLU A 173 -34.35 8.55 19.29
C GLU A 173 -33.09 7.71 19.07
N CYS A 174 -32.31 8.03 18.05
CA CYS A 174 -31.03 7.37 17.85
C CYS A 174 -30.03 7.84 18.92
N VAL A 175 -29.17 6.93 19.40
CA VAL A 175 -28.21 7.20 20.49
C VAL A 175 -27.21 8.32 20.11
N ALA A 176 -26.95 8.49 18.81
CA ALA A 176 -26.08 9.52 18.27
C ALA A 176 -26.61 10.07 16.95
N SER A 177 -26.21 11.31 16.62
CA SER A 177 -26.61 12.01 15.39
C SER A 177 -26.06 11.41 14.08
N LYS A 178 -25.10 10.47 14.17
CA LYS A 178 -24.54 9.73 13.02
C LYS A 178 -25.50 8.68 12.45
N TYR A 179 -26.56 8.35 13.18
CA TYR A 179 -27.57 7.38 12.80
C TYR A 179 -28.84 8.10 12.31
N SER A 180 -29.45 7.58 11.26
CA SER A 180 -30.63 8.21 10.63
C SER A 180 -31.93 7.49 11.03
N LEU A 181 -32.96 8.25 11.40
CA LEU A 181 -34.31 7.70 11.55
C LEU A 181 -34.85 7.21 10.18
N PRO A 182 -35.70 6.17 10.13
CA PRO A 182 -36.35 5.49 11.27
C PRO A 182 -35.56 4.32 11.87
N HIS A 183 -34.64 3.69 11.12
CA HIS A 183 -33.98 2.45 11.58
C HIS A 183 -32.73 2.67 12.42
N CYS A 184 -32.29 3.92 12.63
CA CYS A 184 -31.04 4.26 13.32
C CYS A 184 -29.81 3.54 12.73
N ASN A 185 -29.83 3.35 11.42
CA ASN A 185 -28.73 2.80 10.65
C ASN A 185 -27.72 3.89 10.30
N THR A 186 -26.51 3.46 10.00
CA THR A 186 -25.51 4.30 9.32
C THR A 186 -25.85 4.46 7.83
N PRO A 187 -25.36 5.53 7.16
CA PRO A 187 -25.58 5.73 5.73
C PRO A 187 -25.18 4.54 4.83
N ILE A 188 -24.18 3.76 5.23
CA ILE A 188 -23.75 2.57 4.49
C ILE A 188 -24.70 1.38 4.70
N GLU A 189 -25.21 1.20 5.91
CA GLU A 189 -26.23 0.19 6.21
C GLU A 189 -27.55 0.50 5.50
N ASP A 190 -27.93 1.78 5.42
CA ASP A 190 -29.10 2.23 4.66
C ASP A 190 -28.94 1.99 3.15
N LEU A 191 -27.73 2.23 2.61
CA LEU A 191 -27.43 1.89 1.22
C LEU A 191 -27.60 0.39 0.98
N ILE A 192 -27.00 -0.44 1.84
CA ILE A 192 -27.05 -1.91 1.71
C ILE A 192 -28.49 -2.43 1.87
N SER A 193 -29.25 -1.91 2.84
CA SER A 193 -30.62 -2.34 3.10
C SER A 193 -31.58 -1.93 1.98
N SER A 194 -31.37 -0.77 1.36
CA SER A 194 -32.15 -0.30 0.20
C SER A 194 -32.06 -1.26 -1.00
N PHE A 195 -30.96 -2.00 -1.14
CA PHE A 195 -30.77 -3.01 -2.19
C PHE A 195 -31.18 -4.42 -1.76
N GLY A 196 -31.88 -4.59 -0.64
CA GLY A 196 -32.36 -5.89 -0.15
C GLY A 196 -31.37 -6.65 0.74
N GLY A 197 -30.31 -5.98 1.23
CA GLY A 197 -29.35 -6.53 2.18
C GLY A 197 -27.95 -6.80 1.60
N PRO A 198 -27.00 -7.29 2.43
CA PRO A 198 -25.60 -7.41 2.06
C PRO A 198 -25.34 -8.35 0.87
N LEU A 199 -26.06 -9.48 0.81
CA LEU A 199 -25.88 -10.49 -0.24
C LEU A 199 -26.36 -9.97 -1.60
N THR A 200 -27.56 -9.41 -1.66
CA THR A 200 -28.14 -8.87 -2.90
C THR A 200 -27.34 -7.67 -3.39
N PHE A 201 -26.96 -6.76 -2.48
CA PHE A 201 -26.07 -5.64 -2.80
C PHE A 201 -24.74 -6.12 -3.38
N SER A 202 -24.10 -7.11 -2.76
CA SER A 202 -22.82 -7.64 -3.24
C SER A 202 -22.94 -8.30 -4.61
N LEU A 203 -23.98 -9.10 -4.84
CA LEU A 203 -24.24 -9.74 -6.14
C LEU A 203 -24.55 -8.71 -7.23
N LEU A 204 -25.37 -7.70 -6.93
CA LEU A 204 -25.68 -6.63 -7.87
C LEU A 204 -24.43 -5.82 -8.23
N ASN A 205 -23.64 -5.43 -7.23
CA ASN A 205 -22.37 -4.73 -7.47
C ASN A 205 -21.41 -5.59 -8.30
N ALA A 206 -21.25 -6.87 -7.98
CA ALA A 206 -20.41 -7.78 -8.76
C ALA A 206 -20.89 -7.88 -10.21
N ALA A 207 -22.19 -8.01 -10.45
CA ALA A 207 -22.76 -8.05 -11.80
C ALA A 207 -22.48 -6.76 -12.59
N VAL A 208 -22.66 -5.59 -11.96
CA VAL A 208 -22.36 -4.29 -12.58
C VAL A 208 -20.87 -4.15 -12.88
N LEU A 209 -19.99 -4.55 -11.94
CA LEU A 209 -18.54 -4.51 -12.12
C LEU A 209 -18.09 -5.43 -13.26
N VAL A 210 -18.65 -6.63 -13.37
CA VAL A 210 -18.35 -7.55 -14.48
C VAL A 210 -18.81 -6.96 -15.81
N LEU A 211 -20.03 -6.41 -15.87
CA LEU A 211 -20.56 -5.81 -17.09
C LEU A 211 -19.71 -4.62 -17.54
N MET A 212 -19.31 -3.74 -16.61
CA MET A 212 -18.40 -2.63 -16.86
C MET A 212 -16.99 -3.09 -17.26
N ALA A 213 -16.47 -4.16 -16.66
CA ALA A 213 -15.15 -4.71 -17.03
C ALA A 213 -15.16 -5.27 -18.46
N VAL A 214 -16.25 -5.93 -18.85
CA VAL A 214 -16.44 -6.43 -20.22
C VAL A 214 -16.55 -5.26 -21.20
N THR A 215 -17.34 -4.22 -20.90
CA THR A 215 -17.44 -3.04 -21.79
C THR A 215 -16.10 -2.31 -21.93
N LEU A 216 -15.35 -2.12 -20.85
CA LEU A 216 -13.99 -1.55 -20.92
C LEU A 216 -13.03 -2.42 -21.74
N SER A 217 -13.14 -3.74 -21.63
CA SER A 217 -12.29 -4.67 -22.37
C SER A 217 -12.62 -4.67 -23.87
N VAL A 218 -13.91 -4.64 -24.21
CA VAL A 218 -14.36 -4.48 -25.61
C VAL A 218 -13.94 -3.12 -26.15
N ALA A 219 -14.11 -2.04 -25.39
CA ALA A 219 -13.67 -0.70 -25.78
C ALA A 219 -12.15 -0.66 -26.03
N ARG A 220 -11.34 -1.26 -25.16
CA ARG A 220 -9.90 -1.37 -25.35
C ARG A 220 -9.55 -2.09 -26.66
N VAL A 221 -10.20 -3.23 -26.96
CA VAL A 221 -9.94 -3.98 -28.19
C VAL A 221 -10.38 -3.18 -29.43
N ARG A 222 -11.53 -2.50 -29.35
CA ARG A 222 -12.04 -1.67 -30.45
C ARG A 222 -11.16 -0.47 -30.73
N ILE A 223 -10.77 0.27 -29.70
CA ILE A 223 -9.87 1.42 -29.81
C ILE A 223 -8.52 0.95 -30.34
N ALA A 224 -7.96 -0.17 -29.84
CA ALA A 224 -6.73 -0.74 -30.38
C ALA A 224 -6.82 -1.01 -31.89
N GLY A 225 -7.93 -1.65 -32.33
CA GLY A 225 -8.12 -2.02 -33.73
C GLY A 225 -8.41 -0.84 -34.67
N THR A 226 -8.95 0.28 -34.17
CA THR A 226 -9.17 1.49 -35.00
C THR A 226 -7.86 2.23 -35.26
N TRP A 227 -6.94 2.31 -34.29
CA TRP A 227 -5.65 2.97 -34.49
C TRP A 227 -4.69 2.16 -35.37
N GLU A 228 -4.76 0.82 -35.34
CA GLU A 228 -4.01 -0.03 -36.29
C GLU A 228 -4.51 0.12 -37.74
N ALA A 229 -5.74 0.63 -37.94
CA ALA A 229 -6.32 0.86 -39.27
C ALA A 229 -6.14 2.29 -39.79
N ASP A 230 -6.03 3.29 -38.90
CA ASP A 230 -5.88 4.71 -39.24
C ASP A 230 -4.42 5.18 -39.35
N ASP A 231 -3.44 4.36 -38.97
CA ASP A 231 -2.05 4.59 -39.32
C ASP A 231 -1.81 4.12 -40.79
N PRO A 232 -1.58 5.02 -41.78
CA PRO A 232 -0.72 4.63 -42.90
C PRO A 232 0.60 4.11 -42.28
N PRO A 233 1.33 3.16 -42.89
CA PRO A 233 2.58 2.67 -42.31
C PRO A 233 3.58 3.82 -42.23
N SER A 234 3.50 4.59 -41.14
CA SER A 234 4.41 5.65 -40.79
C SER A 234 5.70 4.97 -40.38
N PRO A 235 6.85 5.54 -40.75
CA PRO A 235 8.11 4.81 -40.80
C PRO A 235 8.40 4.29 -39.41
N LYS A 236 8.43 2.95 -39.29
CA LYS A 236 9.01 2.28 -38.14
C LYS A 236 10.39 2.90 -37.96
N THR A 237 10.58 3.63 -36.85
CA THR A 237 11.90 4.04 -36.42
C THR A 237 12.84 2.82 -36.47
N PRO A 238 14.06 2.93 -37.05
CA PRO A 238 14.82 1.79 -37.57
C PRO A 238 15.43 0.84 -36.54
N ASP A 239 15.03 0.89 -35.27
CA ASP A 239 15.78 0.25 -34.18
C ASP A 239 15.25 -1.13 -33.80
N ALA A 240 14.31 -1.69 -34.57
CA ALA A 240 13.84 -3.05 -34.31
C ALA A 240 13.38 -3.72 -35.61
N MET A 241 14.16 -4.73 -36.01
CA MET A 241 13.82 -5.77 -37.00
C MET A 241 14.27 -5.50 -38.44
N HIS A 242 15.58 -5.49 -38.67
CA HIS A 242 16.14 -6.02 -39.91
C HIS A 242 16.03 -7.55 -39.88
N ILE A 243 15.23 -8.13 -40.78
CA ILE A 243 15.49 -9.36 -41.55
C ILE A 243 14.41 -9.49 -42.65
N ASN A 244 14.88 -9.53 -43.90
CA ASN A 244 14.31 -10.06 -45.14
C ASN A 244 13.00 -9.46 -45.71
N GLN A 245 13.07 -8.76 -46.84
CA GLN A 245 13.15 -9.35 -48.19
C GLN A 245 13.41 -8.25 -49.24
N SER A 246 14.23 -8.61 -50.21
CA SER A 246 14.64 -7.86 -51.40
C SER A 246 13.46 -7.44 -52.29
N HIS A 247 13.31 -6.14 -52.55
CA HIS A 247 12.78 -5.63 -53.83
C HIS A 247 13.42 -4.27 -54.18
N PRO A 248 13.64 -3.98 -55.48
CA PRO A 248 14.55 -2.91 -55.91
C PRO A 248 13.79 -1.61 -56.16
N PHE A 249 14.14 -0.50 -55.50
CA PHE A 249 13.98 0.84 -56.09
C PHE A 249 14.65 1.97 -55.29
N LEU A 250 15.48 2.74 -56.00
CA LEU A 250 16.06 4.08 -55.79
C LEU A 250 16.78 4.42 -54.47
N GLU A 251 18.06 4.77 -54.63
CA GLU A 251 18.94 5.40 -53.63
C GLU A 251 18.23 6.59 -52.96
N SER A 252 17.87 6.39 -51.70
CA SER A 252 17.18 7.34 -50.84
C SER A 252 18.14 7.79 -49.74
N LEU A 253 17.95 9.01 -49.22
CA LEU A 253 18.75 9.66 -48.15
C LEU A 253 19.11 8.75 -46.97
N ASN A 254 18.34 7.67 -46.74
CA ASN A 254 18.62 6.64 -45.75
C ASN A 254 19.91 5.85 -46.02
N GLU A 255 20.30 5.60 -47.28
CA GLU A 255 21.60 5.00 -47.64
C GLU A 255 22.77 5.95 -47.36
N VAL A 256 22.58 7.28 -47.48
CA VAL A 256 23.58 8.29 -47.12
C VAL A 256 23.69 8.46 -45.60
N MET A 257 22.60 8.24 -44.86
CA MET A 257 22.63 8.17 -43.40
C MET A 257 23.22 6.85 -42.89
N GLU A 258 22.94 5.74 -43.56
CA GLU A 258 23.54 4.43 -43.29
C GLU A 258 25.03 4.41 -43.64
N SER A 259 25.47 5.10 -44.71
CA SER A 259 26.89 5.27 -45.02
C SER A 259 27.62 6.12 -43.98
N ASN A 260 27.02 7.24 -43.53
CA ASN A 260 27.56 8.02 -42.42
C ASN A 260 27.60 7.22 -41.10
N ARG A 261 26.57 6.44 -40.78
CA ARG A 261 26.56 5.55 -39.59
C ARG A 261 27.57 4.41 -39.69
N ALA A 262 27.76 3.84 -40.88
CA ALA A 262 28.77 2.81 -41.14
C ALA A 262 30.20 3.37 -41.04
N GLU A 263 30.45 4.57 -41.59
CA GLU A 263 31.72 5.30 -41.45
C GLU A 263 32.05 5.67 -39.99
N GLU A 264 31.05 6.09 -39.21
CA GLU A 264 31.20 6.38 -37.78
C GLU A 264 31.58 5.14 -36.97
N SER A 265 30.97 3.99 -37.27
CA SER A 265 31.30 2.72 -36.62
C SER A 265 32.74 2.25 -36.91
N ALA A 266 33.27 2.63 -38.09
CA ALA A 266 34.63 2.32 -38.51
C ALA A 266 35.70 3.24 -37.89
N GLY A 267 35.30 4.29 -37.16
CA GLY A 267 36.21 5.20 -36.45
C GLY A 267 36.25 5.00 -34.93
N HIS A 268 35.42 4.13 -34.36
CA HIS A 268 35.29 3.97 -32.91
C HIS A 268 36.53 3.33 -32.28
N LEU A 269 37.14 4.01 -31.31
CA LEU A 269 38.32 3.55 -30.57
C LEU A 269 37.94 2.88 -29.24
N HIS A 270 37.28 3.62 -28.35
CA HIS A 270 37.02 3.18 -26.98
C HIS A 270 35.77 3.80 -26.39
N ARG A 271 35.03 3.01 -25.60
CA ARG A 271 33.86 3.42 -24.83
C ARG A 271 34.23 3.57 -23.35
N LEU A 272 34.11 4.79 -22.83
CA LEU A 272 34.38 5.10 -21.43
C LEU A 272 33.07 5.25 -20.66
N TYR A 273 32.80 4.32 -19.73
CA TYR A 273 31.60 4.36 -18.90
C TYR A 273 31.72 5.35 -17.73
N PHE A 274 30.63 6.05 -17.42
CA PHE A 274 30.54 6.79 -16.16
C PHE A 274 30.44 5.84 -14.97
N THR A 275 31.18 6.15 -13.92
CA THR A 275 31.03 5.53 -12.62
C THR A 275 29.85 6.15 -11.87
N GLY A 276 29.19 5.37 -11.01
CA GLY A 276 28.01 5.81 -10.24
C GLY A 276 26.67 5.38 -10.86
N SER A 277 25.58 5.57 -10.11
CA SER A 277 24.22 5.14 -10.49
C SER A 277 23.31 6.30 -10.94
N ASN A 278 23.89 7.46 -11.24
CA ASN A 278 23.17 8.71 -11.48
C ASN A 278 22.14 9.01 -10.38
N SER A 279 22.50 8.80 -9.13
CA SER A 279 21.67 9.11 -7.96
C SER A 279 22.24 10.32 -7.21
N PHE A 280 21.45 10.93 -6.33
CA PHE A 280 21.92 12.09 -5.54
C PHE A 280 23.15 11.76 -4.67
N GLY A 281 23.28 10.50 -4.21
CA GLY A 281 24.43 10.04 -3.44
C GLY A 281 25.61 9.59 -4.31
N GLU A 282 25.33 9.06 -5.50
CA GLU A 282 26.33 8.55 -6.46
C GLU A 282 26.05 9.15 -7.86
N PRO A 283 26.41 10.43 -8.09
CA PRO A 283 26.28 11.05 -9.41
C PRO A 283 27.23 10.39 -10.41
N TRP A 284 27.00 10.62 -11.70
CA TRP A 284 27.94 10.17 -12.73
C TRP A 284 29.31 10.83 -12.55
N ARG A 285 30.38 10.02 -12.64
CA ARG A 285 31.76 10.51 -12.56
C ARG A 285 32.66 9.79 -13.56
N LEU A 286 33.56 10.52 -14.19
CA LEU A 286 34.67 9.98 -14.97
C LEU A 286 35.91 9.81 -14.08
N PRO A 287 36.73 8.77 -14.31
CA PRO A 287 37.99 8.56 -13.62
C PRO A 287 39.03 9.60 -14.05
N HIS A 288 39.91 10.01 -13.13
CA HIS A 288 40.90 11.05 -13.40
C HIS A 288 42.06 10.60 -14.29
N PRO A 289 42.73 9.43 -14.16
CA PRO A 289 43.70 9.05 -15.19
C PRO A 289 42.97 8.51 -16.44
N PRO A 290 43.37 8.93 -17.67
CA PRO A 290 42.82 8.37 -18.89
C PRO A 290 43.17 6.88 -19.00
N PRO A 291 42.25 6.02 -19.48
CA PRO A 291 42.54 4.61 -19.68
C PRO A 291 43.64 4.38 -20.73
N GLU A 292 44.40 3.29 -20.58
CA GLU A 292 45.53 2.92 -21.46
C GLU A 292 45.15 2.95 -22.95
N GLN A 293 43.90 2.62 -23.28
CA GLN A 293 43.38 2.57 -24.65
C GLN A 293 43.27 3.93 -25.34
N ILE A 294 43.14 5.02 -24.58
CA ILE A 294 43.01 6.39 -25.14
C ILE A 294 44.23 7.27 -24.83
N LEU A 295 45.21 6.76 -24.10
CA LEU A 295 46.38 7.52 -23.65
C LEU A 295 47.16 8.14 -24.83
N ASP A 296 47.20 7.45 -25.97
CA ASP A 296 47.86 7.92 -27.18
C ASP A 296 47.05 8.98 -27.95
N LEU A 297 45.73 9.04 -27.74
CA LEU A 297 44.80 9.95 -28.41
C LEU A 297 44.67 11.28 -27.67
N VAL A 298 44.96 11.30 -26.37
CA VAL A 298 44.57 12.39 -25.47
C VAL A 298 45.79 13.03 -24.79
N TYR A 299 45.73 14.33 -24.53
CA TYR A 299 46.63 15.03 -23.61
C TYR A 299 46.16 14.84 -22.17
N GLU A 300 46.96 14.20 -21.33
CA GLU A 300 46.60 13.81 -19.96
C GLU A 300 46.12 15.01 -19.11
N ASP A 301 46.87 16.12 -19.09
CA ASP A 301 46.48 17.30 -18.31
C ASP A 301 45.17 17.93 -18.80
N ALA A 302 44.92 17.93 -20.11
CA ALA A 302 43.69 18.48 -20.69
C ALA A 302 42.50 17.53 -20.47
N TYR A 303 42.75 16.22 -20.46
CA TYR A 303 41.76 15.22 -20.07
C TYR A 303 41.32 15.40 -18.62
N ASN A 304 42.26 15.61 -17.71
CA ASN A 304 41.95 15.77 -16.29
C ASN A 304 41.05 16.99 -16.06
N ARG A 305 41.32 18.12 -16.74
CA ARG A 305 40.45 19.30 -16.73
C ARG A 305 39.08 19.04 -17.34
N PHE A 306 39.02 18.28 -18.44
CA PHE A 306 37.75 17.84 -19.03
C PHE A 306 36.94 16.99 -18.05
N VAL A 307 37.57 16.03 -17.37
CA VAL A 307 36.96 15.17 -16.35
C VAL A 307 36.43 16.00 -15.18
N GLU A 308 37.18 16.97 -14.68
CA GLU A 308 36.70 17.88 -13.62
C GLU A 308 35.45 18.64 -14.05
N ALA A 309 35.46 19.23 -15.24
CA ALA A 309 34.34 20.00 -15.79
C ALA A 309 33.08 19.13 -16.01
N VAL A 310 33.27 17.87 -16.42
CA VAL A 310 32.20 16.89 -16.58
C VAL A 310 31.65 16.44 -15.22
N ASN A 311 32.52 16.11 -14.26
CA ASN A 311 32.16 15.65 -12.92
C ASN A 311 31.41 16.74 -12.14
N GLU A 312 31.79 18.00 -12.30
CA GLU A 312 31.10 19.15 -11.71
C GLU A 312 29.66 19.29 -12.25
N ARG A 313 29.48 19.17 -13.58
CA ARG A 313 28.17 19.27 -14.24
C ARG A 313 27.25 18.09 -13.94
N ALA A 314 27.83 16.91 -13.77
CA ALA A 314 27.12 15.69 -13.38
C ALA A 314 26.69 15.68 -11.90
N GLY A 315 27.28 16.55 -11.07
CA GLY A 315 26.95 16.69 -9.66
C GLY A 315 25.54 17.21 -9.41
N TYR A 316 24.91 16.72 -8.33
CA TYR A 316 23.62 17.21 -7.83
C TYR A 316 23.82 18.20 -6.69
N GLN A 317 22.88 19.13 -6.56
CA GLN A 317 22.83 20.02 -5.41
C GLN A 317 22.07 19.38 -4.24
N TRP A 318 22.41 19.76 -3.01
CA TRP A 318 21.84 19.16 -1.80
C TRP A 318 20.31 19.30 -1.71
N TYR A 319 19.75 20.43 -2.18
CA TYR A 319 18.32 20.69 -2.12
C TYR A 319 17.53 19.74 -3.04
N GLU A 320 18.13 19.25 -4.13
CA GLU A 320 17.48 18.35 -5.08
C GLU A 320 17.17 17.00 -4.41
N GLY A 321 18.11 16.53 -3.58
CA GLY A 321 17.94 15.35 -2.74
C GLY A 321 16.91 15.57 -1.63
N MET A 322 16.87 16.75 -1.01
CA MET A 322 15.87 17.09 0.01
C MET A 322 14.44 17.06 -0.57
N VAL A 323 14.23 17.67 -1.75
CA VAL A 323 12.94 17.64 -2.46
C VAL A 323 12.54 16.20 -2.78
N TYR A 324 13.47 15.39 -3.27
CA TYR A 324 13.22 13.98 -3.51
C TYR A 324 12.80 13.22 -2.24
N SER A 325 13.50 13.41 -1.12
CA SER A 325 13.16 12.76 0.14
C SER A 325 11.79 13.19 0.68
N ALA A 326 11.44 14.48 0.56
CA ALA A 326 10.12 14.98 0.94
C ALA A 326 9.01 14.38 0.06
N LEU A 327 9.21 14.36 -1.26
CA LEU A 327 8.27 13.73 -2.19
C LEU A 327 8.14 12.24 -1.94
N LEU A 328 9.23 11.54 -1.59
CA LEU A 328 9.19 10.11 -1.32
C LEU A 328 8.30 9.78 -0.11
N ALA A 329 8.28 10.65 0.91
CA ALA A 329 7.42 10.50 2.08
C ALA A 329 5.94 10.77 1.79
N VAL A 330 5.63 11.68 0.86
CA VAL A 330 4.25 12.09 0.54
C VAL A 330 3.65 11.29 -0.62
N CYS A 331 4.40 11.13 -1.71
CA CYS A 331 3.96 10.49 -2.95
C CYS A 331 5.14 9.94 -3.76
N CYS A 332 5.38 8.62 -3.65
CA CYS A 332 6.48 7.93 -4.33
C CYS A 332 6.48 8.11 -5.88
N PRO A 333 5.34 8.06 -6.61
CA PRO A 333 5.31 8.36 -8.05
C PRO A 333 5.83 9.74 -8.45
N LEU A 334 5.54 10.76 -7.64
CA LEU A 334 6.05 12.11 -7.89
C LEU A 334 7.55 12.20 -7.59
N ALA A 335 8.02 11.51 -6.55
CA ALA A 335 9.44 11.40 -6.26
C ALA A 335 10.21 10.76 -7.42
N TRP A 336 9.66 9.69 -8.01
CA TRP A 336 10.22 9.05 -9.20
C TRP A 336 10.28 10.02 -10.39
N SER A 337 9.18 10.71 -10.68
CA SER A 337 9.11 11.68 -11.78
C SER A 337 10.10 12.83 -11.60
N TRP A 338 10.24 13.35 -10.37
CA TRP A 338 11.24 14.36 -10.01
C TRP A 338 12.66 13.88 -10.28
N LEU A 339 13.00 12.68 -9.79
CA LEU A 339 14.33 12.09 -9.97
C LEU A 339 14.65 11.91 -11.46
N GLN A 340 13.72 11.35 -12.24
CA GLN A 340 13.92 11.12 -13.67
C GLN A 340 14.09 12.45 -14.44
N TRP A 341 13.29 13.46 -14.10
CA TRP A 341 13.43 14.79 -14.69
C TRP A 341 14.80 15.41 -14.38
N ARG A 342 15.28 15.34 -13.12
CA ARG A 342 16.61 15.84 -12.76
C ARG A 342 17.72 15.10 -13.51
N ARG A 343 17.64 13.76 -13.61
CA ARG A 343 18.58 12.95 -14.40
C ARG A 343 18.64 13.38 -15.86
N GLN A 344 17.47 13.64 -16.46
CA GLN A 344 17.38 14.05 -17.85
C GLN A 344 18.03 15.42 -18.08
N VAL A 345 17.79 16.37 -17.17
CA VAL A 345 18.44 17.69 -17.22
C VAL A 345 19.97 17.55 -17.14
N ARG A 346 20.51 16.68 -16.27
CA ARG A 346 21.96 16.44 -16.17
C ARG A 346 22.53 15.80 -17.44
N ALA A 347 21.86 14.77 -17.97
CA ALA A 347 22.28 14.11 -19.21
C ALA A 347 22.29 15.09 -20.40
N GLN A 348 21.25 15.92 -20.53
CA GLN A 348 21.18 16.95 -21.57
C GLN A 348 22.25 18.03 -21.42
N ALA A 349 22.52 18.49 -20.19
CA ALA A 349 23.59 19.46 -19.93
C ALA A 349 24.97 18.89 -20.29
N LEU A 350 25.24 17.62 -19.95
CA LEU A 350 26.49 16.95 -20.34
C LEU A 350 26.62 16.80 -21.85
N HIS A 351 25.54 16.40 -22.52
CA HIS A 351 25.52 16.30 -23.98
C HIS A 351 25.79 17.66 -24.64
N GLN A 352 25.12 18.73 -24.19
CA GLN A 352 25.34 20.08 -24.70
C GLN A 352 26.77 20.56 -24.47
N TYR A 353 27.32 20.28 -23.28
CA TYR A 353 28.70 20.63 -22.97
C TYR A 353 29.69 19.94 -23.92
N VAL A 354 29.62 18.62 -24.05
CA VAL A 354 30.57 17.88 -24.88
C VAL A 354 30.39 18.18 -26.36
N SER A 355 29.16 18.25 -26.86
CA SER A 355 28.94 18.40 -28.31
C SER A 355 29.01 19.84 -28.82
N LYS A 356 28.91 20.86 -27.97
CA LYS A 356 28.81 22.27 -28.42
C LYS A 356 29.71 23.26 -27.68
N GLU A 357 29.91 23.09 -26.38
CA GLU A 357 30.63 24.08 -25.56
C GLU A 357 32.12 23.75 -25.44
N TYR A 358 32.46 22.46 -25.38
CA TYR A 358 33.82 22.01 -25.19
C TYR A 358 34.58 22.00 -26.53
N ASP A 359 35.80 22.56 -26.53
CA ASP A 359 36.67 22.70 -27.69
C ASP A 359 37.45 21.42 -28.05
N HIS A 360 37.12 20.30 -27.41
CA HIS A 360 37.78 19.01 -27.57
C HIS A 360 39.30 19.10 -27.34
N ALA A 361 39.80 20.08 -26.56
CA ALA A 361 41.23 20.35 -26.37
C ALA A 361 42.02 19.16 -25.81
N CYS A 362 41.35 18.19 -25.19
CA CYS A 362 41.98 16.96 -24.74
C CYS A 362 42.44 16.07 -25.91
N LEU A 363 41.80 16.10 -27.08
CA LEU A 363 42.20 15.28 -28.24
C LEU A 363 43.48 15.83 -28.89
N ARG A 364 44.39 14.94 -29.31
CA ARG A 364 45.64 15.31 -30.00
C ARG A 364 45.39 15.74 -31.45
N SER A 365 44.48 15.06 -32.15
CA SER A 365 44.03 15.40 -33.50
C SER A 365 43.69 16.89 -33.63
N CYS A 366 44.28 17.54 -34.63
CA CYS A 366 43.92 18.92 -34.96
C CYS A 366 42.57 18.96 -35.68
N ARG A 367 42.29 17.92 -36.48
CA ARG A 367 41.03 17.80 -37.23
C ARG A 367 39.83 17.58 -36.30
N ALA A 368 39.94 16.66 -35.34
CA ALA A 368 38.87 16.37 -34.39
C ALA A 368 38.51 17.60 -33.55
N ARG A 369 39.53 18.38 -33.13
CA ARG A 369 39.33 19.67 -32.43
C ARG A 369 38.66 20.72 -33.31
N ALA A 370 39.10 20.88 -34.55
CA ALA A 370 38.56 21.89 -35.45
C ALA A 370 37.10 21.61 -35.89
N LEU A 371 36.74 20.34 -36.00
CA LEU A 371 35.40 19.91 -36.46
C LEU A 371 34.43 19.60 -35.31
N TYR A 372 34.87 19.71 -34.05
CA TYR A 372 34.09 19.24 -32.89
C TYR A 372 33.67 17.76 -33.06
N GLU A 373 34.57 16.96 -33.62
CA GLU A 373 34.42 15.51 -33.83
C GLU A 373 35.30 14.75 -32.82
N GLY A 374 35.09 13.44 -32.69
CA GLY A 374 35.95 12.57 -31.87
C GLY A 374 35.43 12.21 -30.47
N LEU A 375 34.45 12.95 -29.94
CA LEU A 375 33.78 12.64 -28.66
C LEU A 375 32.28 12.65 -28.85
N LYS A 376 31.59 11.60 -28.39
CA LYS A 376 30.13 11.57 -28.30
C LYS A 376 29.67 11.05 -26.95
N VAL A 377 28.72 11.74 -26.34
CA VAL A 377 28.10 11.32 -25.07
C VAL A 377 26.79 10.61 -25.35
N HIS A 378 26.65 9.43 -24.76
CA HIS A 378 25.48 8.58 -24.88
C HIS A 378 25.02 8.13 -23.50
N TRP A 379 23.75 7.74 -23.39
CA TRP A 379 23.16 7.23 -22.17
C TRP A 379 22.06 6.24 -22.49
N THR A 380 21.84 5.32 -21.55
CA THR A 380 20.75 4.36 -21.61
C THR A 380 19.39 5.05 -21.41
N PRO A 381 18.30 4.49 -21.94
CA PRO A 381 16.97 5.13 -21.88
C PRO A 381 16.43 5.34 -20.46
N ASP A 382 16.93 4.59 -19.48
CA ASP A 382 16.63 4.76 -18.06
C ASP A 382 17.45 5.84 -17.35
N LEU A 383 18.42 6.44 -18.04
CA LEU A 383 19.33 7.49 -17.55
C LEU A 383 20.21 7.04 -16.36
N LEU A 384 20.41 5.74 -16.18
CA LEU A 384 21.23 5.22 -15.07
C LEU A 384 22.68 4.95 -15.49
N LEU A 385 22.89 4.53 -16.74
CA LEU A 385 24.22 4.31 -17.31
C LEU A 385 24.47 5.34 -18.41
N GLY A 386 25.60 6.00 -18.34
CA GLY A 386 26.10 6.85 -19.43
C GLY A 386 27.49 6.42 -19.84
N TYR A 387 27.90 6.82 -21.03
CA TYR A 387 29.26 6.62 -21.52
C TYR A 387 29.65 7.68 -22.54
N ILE A 388 30.95 7.83 -22.72
CA ILE A 388 31.56 8.68 -23.75
C ILE A 388 32.30 7.78 -24.73
N ASP A 389 31.92 7.85 -25.99
CA ASP A 389 32.57 7.13 -27.09
C ASP A 389 33.62 8.03 -27.74
N PHE A 390 34.83 7.49 -27.87
CA PHE A 390 35.97 8.14 -28.52
C PHE A 390 36.10 7.64 -29.96
N PHE A 391 36.21 8.58 -30.90
CA PHE A 391 36.38 8.31 -32.33
C PHE A 391 37.68 8.91 -32.85
N LEU A 392 38.29 8.26 -33.84
CA LEU A 392 39.53 8.73 -34.47
C LEU A 392 39.25 9.93 -35.38
N GLY A 393 40.08 10.98 -35.29
CA GLY A 393 39.92 12.24 -36.01
C GLY A 393 40.21 12.20 -37.52
N GLY A 394 40.49 11.03 -38.10
CA GLY A 394 40.82 10.85 -39.52
C GLY A 394 42.26 11.19 -39.90
N ASP A 395 42.86 12.21 -39.28
CA ASP A 395 44.30 12.54 -39.35
C ASP A 395 45.18 11.58 -38.52
N GLU A 396 44.56 10.82 -37.62
CA GLU A 396 45.19 9.81 -36.75
C GLU A 396 45.03 8.37 -37.28
N LYS A 397 44.61 8.18 -38.54
CA LYS A 397 44.46 6.85 -39.15
C LYS A 397 45.82 6.13 -39.24
N ARG A 398 46.07 5.19 -38.33
CA ARG A 398 47.18 4.23 -38.41
C ARG A 398 46.66 2.88 -38.92
N SER A 399 47.51 2.05 -39.53
CA SER A 399 47.10 0.74 -40.07
C SER A 399 46.61 -0.26 -39.00
N ASP A 400 46.98 -0.03 -37.74
CA ASP A 400 46.64 -0.79 -36.54
C ASP A 400 45.39 -0.24 -35.80
N LEU A 401 44.86 0.93 -36.21
CA LEU A 401 43.72 1.58 -35.58
C LEU A 401 42.56 1.82 -36.59
N PRO A 402 41.30 1.59 -36.20
CA PRO A 402 40.87 1.11 -34.88
C PRO A 402 41.12 -0.40 -34.70
N PRO A 403 41.36 -0.87 -33.45
CA PRO A 403 41.64 -2.27 -33.19
C PRO A 403 40.43 -3.14 -33.53
N ARG A 404 40.69 -4.34 -34.06
CA ARG A 404 39.62 -5.32 -34.33
C ARG A 404 39.07 -5.87 -33.01
N LEU A 405 37.88 -6.46 -33.03
CA LEU A 405 37.26 -7.02 -31.84
C LEU A 405 38.20 -7.96 -31.05
N PRO A 406 38.94 -8.91 -31.66
CA PRO A 406 39.85 -9.79 -30.92
C PRO A 406 40.90 -9.05 -30.08
N ASP A 407 41.40 -7.93 -30.60
CA ASP A 407 42.43 -7.10 -29.94
C ASP A 407 41.83 -6.25 -28.81
N ARG A 408 40.49 -6.12 -28.76
CA ARG A 408 39.75 -5.43 -27.68
C ARG A 408 39.29 -6.37 -26.58
N LEU A 409 39.43 -7.68 -26.75
CA LEU A 409 39.06 -8.64 -25.71
C LEU A 409 40.12 -8.67 -24.59
N PRO A 410 39.73 -8.76 -23.31
CA PRO A 410 38.36 -8.84 -22.82
C PRO A 410 37.62 -7.49 -22.82
N LEU A 411 36.37 -7.49 -23.29
CA LEU A 411 35.51 -6.31 -23.35
C LEU A 411 34.51 -6.31 -22.18
N ALA A 412 34.47 -5.22 -21.41
CA ALA A 412 33.51 -5.03 -20.32
C ALA A 412 32.24 -4.34 -20.83
N LEU A 413 31.07 -4.94 -20.60
CA LEU A 413 29.77 -4.36 -20.92
C LEU A 413 28.95 -4.20 -19.64
N ILE A 414 28.71 -2.95 -19.24
CA ILE A 414 27.98 -2.62 -18.01
C ILE A 414 26.48 -2.70 -18.24
N PHE A 415 25.73 -3.22 -17.26
CA PHE A 415 24.28 -3.19 -17.30
C PHE A 415 23.75 -1.80 -16.94
N GLY A 416 22.76 -1.34 -17.70
CA GLY A 416 21.84 -0.30 -17.24
C GLY A 416 20.88 -0.86 -16.18
N GLY A 417 20.13 0.02 -15.53
CA GLY A 417 19.23 -0.35 -14.45
C GLY A 417 19.92 -0.47 -13.09
N GLU A 418 19.14 -0.32 -12.03
CA GLU A 418 19.59 -0.56 -10.65
C GLU A 418 18.99 -1.84 -10.05
N GLY A 419 18.24 -2.61 -10.84
CA GLY A 419 17.51 -3.79 -10.38
C GLY A 419 16.27 -3.45 -9.56
N GLY A 420 15.72 -2.25 -9.76
CA GLY A 420 14.47 -1.79 -9.17
C GLY A 420 13.25 -2.22 -9.98
N TYR A 421 12.06 -1.85 -9.50
CA TYR A 421 10.82 -2.12 -10.24
C TYR A 421 10.72 -1.27 -11.51
N MET A 422 11.02 0.03 -11.43
CA MET A 422 10.94 0.93 -12.59
C MET A 422 12.07 0.72 -13.59
N THR A 423 13.26 0.38 -13.09
CA THR A 423 14.50 0.27 -13.86
C THR A 423 15.16 -1.08 -13.59
N PRO A 424 14.63 -2.16 -14.19
CA PRO A 424 15.26 -3.47 -14.13
C PRO A 424 16.65 -3.45 -14.77
N TYR A 425 17.51 -4.40 -14.38
CA TYR A 425 18.79 -4.56 -15.05
C TYR A 425 18.58 -4.92 -16.52
N HIS A 426 19.38 -4.32 -17.40
CA HIS A 426 19.41 -4.65 -18.82
C HIS A 426 20.78 -4.33 -19.43
N LEU A 427 21.14 -5.09 -20.46
CA LEU A 427 22.25 -4.79 -21.36
C LEU A 427 21.71 -3.95 -22.53
N HIS A 428 22.20 -2.72 -22.65
CA HIS A 428 21.91 -1.86 -23.79
C HIS A 428 22.85 -2.20 -24.96
N SER A 429 22.29 -2.47 -26.14
CA SER A 429 23.04 -2.78 -27.35
C SER A 429 22.75 -1.74 -28.41
N ASP A 430 23.70 -0.83 -28.62
CA ASP A 430 23.62 0.19 -29.66
C ASP A 430 24.08 -0.37 -31.01
N ASP A 431 23.84 0.38 -32.07
CA ASP A 431 24.33 0.07 -33.42
C ASP A 431 25.85 -0.11 -33.45
N LEU A 432 26.58 0.72 -32.68
CA LEU A 432 28.03 0.64 -32.56
C LEU A 432 28.51 -0.66 -31.91
N LEU A 433 27.85 -1.09 -30.84
CA LEU A 433 28.20 -2.35 -30.19
C LEU A 433 27.84 -3.55 -31.08
N THR A 434 26.69 -3.46 -31.75
CA THR A 434 26.22 -4.48 -32.68
C THR A 434 27.15 -4.61 -33.89
N SER A 435 27.62 -3.50 -34.47
CA SER A 435 28.56 -3.52 -35.61
C SER A 435 29.93 -4.05 -35.20
N LEU A 436 30.42 -3.67 -34.01
CA LEU A 436 31.68 -4.15 -33.44
C LEU A 436 31.65 -5.66 -33.19
N LEU A 437 30.53 -6.19 -32.68
CA LEU A 437 30.34 -7.63 -32.48
C LEU A 437 30.04 -8.37 -33.79
N GLY A 438 29.49 -7.66 -34.78
CA GLY A 438 29.33 -8.08 -36.17
C GLY A 438 30.60 -8.63 -36.82
N GLN A 439 31.78 -8.25 -36.31
CA GLN A 439 33.07 -8.74 -36.80
C GLN A 439 33.30 -10.23 -36.54
N MET A 440 32.64 -10.83 -35.54
CA MET A 440 32.78 -12.26 -35.20
C MET A 440 31.45 -13.00 -35.03
N LEU A 441 30.35 -12.29 -34.78
CA LEU A 441 29.01 -12.85 -34.62
C LEU A 441 28.05 -12.19 -35.62
N PRO A 442 27.21 -12.96 -36.32
CA PRO A 442 26.04 -12.42 -37.01
C PRO A 442 25.19 -11.55 -36.09
N ALA A 443 24.70 -10.40 -36.58
CA ALA A 443 23.92 -9.47 -35.77
C ALA A 443 22.65 -10.12 -35.17
N SER A 444 22.00 -11.02 -35.90
CA SER A 444 20.83 -11.78 -35.42
C SER A 444 21.12 -12.59 -34.16
N ILE A 445 22.29 -13.23 -34.10
CA ILE A 445 22.78 -14.00 -32.96
C ILE A 445 22.99 -13.10 -31.75
N TRP A 446 23.64 -11.96 -31.96
CA TRP A 446 23.88 -10.99 -30.91
C TRP A 446 22.57 -10.41 -30.36
N TYR A 447 21.66 -9.96 -31.22
CA TYR A 447 20.36 -9.45 -30.79
C TYR A 447 19.55 -10.49 -30.02
N ARG A 448 19.53 -11.73 -30.49
CA ARG A 448 18.86 -12.86 -29.83
C ARG A 448 19.43 -13.10 -28.44
N MET A 449 20.75 -13.12 -28.33
CA MET A 449 21.47 -13.25 -27.06
C MET A 449 21.08 -12.11 -26.10
N VAL A 450 21.16 -10.86 -26.55
CA VAL A 450 20.88 -9.68 -25.71
C VAL A 450 19.43 -9.68 -25.25
N ALA A 451 18.49 -10.05 -26.12
CA ALA A 451 17.08 -10.20 -25.78
C ALA A 451 16.86 -11.28 -24.71
N GLY A 452 17.52 -12.45 -24.85
CA GLY A 452 17.48 -13.52 -23.84
C GLY A 452 18.09 -13.10 -22.51
N LEU A 453 19.24 -12.44 -22.55
CA LEU A 453 19.91 -11.91 -21.37
C LEU A 453 19.04 -10.88 -20.64
N ASN A 454 18.44 -9.94 -21.38
CA ASN A 454 17.53 -8.93 -20.83
C ASN A 454 16.25 -9.54 -20.25
N ALA A 455 15.73 -10.61 -20.86
CA ALA A 455 14.58 -11.35 -20.33
C ALA A 455 14.90 -11.99 -18.95
N GLN A 456 16.12 -12.51 -18.76
CA GLN A 456 16.56 -13.03 -17.46
C GLN A 456 16.85 -11.90 -16.46
N LEU A 457 17.63 -10.89 -16.87
CA LEU A 457 18.03 -9.74 -16.05
C LEU A 457 16.83 -8.97 -15.50
N ARG A 458 15.74 -8.88 -16.27
CA ARG A 458 14.49 -8.24 -15.83
C ARG A 458 13.99 -8.78 -14.49
N THR A 459 14.17 -10.08 -14.22
CA THR A 459 13.67 -10.72 -12.99
C THR A 459 14.61 -10.58 -11.79
N VAL A 460 15.84 -10.12 -12.02
CA VAL A 460 16.88 -9.92 -10.99
C VAL A 460 16.58 -8.65 -10.20
N ARG A 461 16.62 -8.74 -8.86
CA ARG A 461 16.35 -7.61 -7.97
C ARG A 461 17.55 -7.30 -7.08
N GLN A 462 17.79 -6.01 -6.86
CA GLN A 462 18.89 -5.52 -6.02
C GLN A 462 18.85 -6.03 -4.56
N GLY A 463 17.64 -6.16 -3.98
CA GLY A 463 17.48 -6.66 -2.61
C GLY A 463 17.59 -8.18 -2.46
N CYS A 464 17.70 -8.93 -3.57
CA CYS A 464 17.72 -10.39 -3.62
C CYS A 464 18.68 -10.88 -4.71
N LEU A 465 19.87 -10.28 -4.84
CA LEU A 465 20.80 -10.55 -5.95
C LEU A 465 21.24 -12.01 -5.97
N ARG A 466 21.50 -12.59 -4.79
CA ARG A 466 21.90 -14.00 -4.67
C ARG A 466 20.90 -14.96 -5.30
N ARG A 467 19.61 -14.72 -5.06
CA ARG A 467 18.52 -15.55 -5.59
C ARG A 467 18.23 -15.24 -7.06
N GLY A 468 18.35 -13.98 -7.47
CA GLY A 468 18.06 -13.54 -8.83
C GLY A 468 19.15 -13.91 -9.84
N LEU A 469 20.43 -13.79 -9.47
CA LEU A 469 21.55 -14.05 -10.38
C LEU A 469 21.84 -15.55 -10.56
N ALA A 470 21.44 -16.42 -9.63
CA ALA A 470 21.66 -17.86 -9.77
C ALA A 470 20.99 -18.47 -11.04
N PRO A 471 19.69 -18.23 -11.33
CA PRO A 471 19.08 -18.62 -12.59
C PRO A 471 19.77 -18.02 -13.83
N LEU A 472 20.23 -16.78 -13.74
CA LEU A 472 20.95 -16.11 -14.82
C LEU A 472 22.29 -16.80 -15.12
N LEU A 473 23.07 -17.15 -14.10
CA LEU A 473 24.33 -17.88 -14.26
C LEU A 473 24.11 -19.26 -14.89
N ALA A 474 23.05 -19.96 -14.47
CA ALA A 474 22.67 -21.22 -15.08
C ALA A 474 22.34 -21.04 -16.56
N TRP A 475 21.53 -20.02 -16.91
CA TRP A 475 21.18 -19.71 -18.30
C TRP A 475 22.39 -19.32 -19.15
N ILE A 476 23.31 -18.50 -18.63
CA ILE A 476 24.56 -18.16 -19.32
C ILE A 476 25.38 -19.43 -19.63
N GLY A 477 25.44 -20.37 -18.68
CA GLY A 477 26.17 -21.63 -18.83
C GLY A 477 25.53 -22.62 -19.81
N THR A 478 24.20 -22.71 -19.84
CA THR A 478 23.47 -23.72 -20.65
C THR A 478 23.01 -23.21 -22.02
N HIS A 479 22.65 -21.93 -22.14
CA HIS A 479 22.08 -21.36 -23.38
C HIS A 479 23.09 -20.49 -24.13
N ALA A 480 23.74 -19.52 -23.45
CA ALA A 480 24.57 -18.53 -24.11
C ALA A 480 25.98 -19.05 -24.48
N ASN A 481 26.76 -19.48 -23.49
CA ASN A 481 28.17 -19.85 -23.69
C ASN A 481 28.41 -21.03 -24.64
N PRO A 482 27.61 -22.11 -24.65
CA PRO A 482 27.80 -23.20 -25.61
C PRO A 482 27.75 -22.72 -27.07
N TRP A 483 26.89 -21.75 -27.35
CA TRP A 483 26.69 -21.22 -28.69
C TRP A 483 27.72 -20.16 -29.09
N LEU A 484 28.08 -19.28 -28.15
CA LEU A 484 29.13 -18.27 -28.35
C LEU A 484 30.51 -18.91 -28.54
N ARG A 485 30.79 -20.04 -27.88
CA ARG A 485 32.05 -20.77 -28.01
C ARG A 485 32.30 -21.29 -29.42
N MET A 486 31.24 -21.63 -30.17
CA MET A 486 31.35 -22.00 -31.59
C MET A 486 31.91 -20.86 -32.45
N HIS A 487 31.74 -19.62 -32.01
CA HIS A 487 32.22 -18.40 -32.66
C HIS A 487 33.47 -17.81 -31.95
N GLY A 488 34.14 -18.60 -31.10
CA GLY A 488 35.36 -18.18 -30.42
C GLY A 488 35.16 -17.19 -29.27
N LEU A 489 33.93 -16.98 -28.79
CA LEU A 489 33.59 -16.03 -27.72
C LEU A 489 33.06 -16.72 -26.48
N ARG A 490 33.23 -16.06 -25.33
CA ARG A 490 32.68 -16.47 -24.04
C ARG A 490 32.22 -15.25 -23.26
N ILE A 491 31.15 -15.41 -22.49
CA ILE A 491 30.60 -14.35 -21.65
C ILE A 491 30.50 -14.84 -20.21
N ASP A 492 31.06 -14.05 -19.30
CA ASP A 492 31.01 -14.29 -17.88
C ASP A 492 30.37 -13.08 -17.17
N LEU A 493 29.51 -13.34 -16.19
CA LEU A 493 28.90 -12.29 -15.37
C LEU A 493 29.98 -11.68 -14.47
N ALA A 494 30.00 -10.36 -14.32
CA ALA A 494 30.99 -9.67 -13.50
C ALA A 494 30.36 -8.52 -12.69
N TRP A 495 31.04 -8.16 -11.61
CA TRP A 495 30.80 -6.92 -10.89
C TRP A 495 32.02 -6.02 -11.03
N PHE A 496 31.78 -4.71 -11.11
CA PHE A 496 32.77 -3.67 -11.31
C PHE A 496 32.68 -2.69 -10.15
N GLN A 497 33.77 -2.45 -9.42
CA GLN A 497 33.82 -1.43 -8.38
C GLN A 497 33.75 -0.07 -9.06
N ALA A 498 32.61 0.61 -8.91
CA ALA A 498 32.38 1.87 -9.60
C ALA A 498 32.91 3.06 -8.80
N THR A 499 32.72 3.07 -7.48
CA THR A 499 33.13 4.22 -6.65
C THR A 499 33.81 3.81 -5.35
N SER A 500 34.65 4.71 -4.82
CA SER A 500 35.40 4.51 -3.57
C SER A 500 34.49 4.39 -2.33
N SER A 501 33.22 4.77 -2.44
CA SER A 501 32.17 4.60 -1.44
C SER A 501 31.61 3.16 -1.34
N GLY A 502 32.04 2.26 -2.24
CA GLY A 502 31.65 0.85 -2.23
C GLY A 502 30.44 0.50 -3.10
N TYR A 503 29.98 1.40 -3.97
CA TYR A 503 29.00 1.05 -5.00
C TYR A 503 29.67 0.20 -6.10
N TYR A 504 28.99 -0.88 -6.49
CA TYR A 504 29.39 -1.73 -7.60
C TYR A 504 28.32 -1.74 -8.69
N GLN A 505 28.78 -1.81 -9.93
CA GLN A 505 27.94 -2.02 -11.11
C GLN A 505 28.01 -3.50 -11.50
N LEU A 506 26.91 -4.03 -12.04
CA LEU A 506 26.87 -5.35 -12.62
C LEU A 506 27.03 -5.24 -14.13
N GLY A 507 27.61 -6.26 -14.75
CA GLY A 507 27.76 -6.33 -16.19
C GLY A 507 28.25 -7.70 -16.63
N VAL A 508 28.69 -7.78 -17.88
CA VAL A 508 29.32 -8.97 -18.43
C VAL A 508 30.69 -8.65 -18.99
N ILE A 509 31.58 -9.63 -18.93
CA ILE A 509 32.87 -9.60 -19.60
C ILE A 509 32.79 -10.56 -20.79
N LEU A 510 33.04 -10.03 -21.98
CA LEU A 510 33.21 -10.80 -23.20
C LEU A 510 34.70 -11.14 -23.34
N SER A 511 35.05 -12.42 -23.39
CA SER A 511 36.42 -12.91 -23.53
C SER A 511 36.56 -13.88 -24.71
N SER A 512 37.81 -14.16 -25.10
CA SER A 512 38.09 -15.19 -26.09
C SER A 512 37.86 -16.59 -25.50
N SER A 513 37.25 -17.48 -26.27
CA SER A 513 36.93 -18.87 -25.88
C SER A 513 38.19 -19.72 -25.61
N ALA A 514 39.36 -19.30 -26.13
CA ALA A 514 40.63 -19.99 -25.94
C ALA A 514 41.21 -19.86 -24.52
N GLU A 515 40.64 -19.02 -23.65
CA GLU A 515 41.13 -18.81 -22.28
C GLU A 515 40.38 -19.69 -21.25
N PRO A 516 41.09 -20.55 -20.49
CA PRO A 516 40.46 -21.36 -19.45
C PRO A 516 40.01 -20.50 -18.25
N PRO A 517 38.91 -20.85 -17.56
CA PRO A 517 38.52 -20.20 -16.31
C PRO A 517 39.54 -20.56 -15.21
N SER A 518 40.35 -19.59 -14.78
CA SER A 518 41.22 -19.77 -13.62
C SER A 518 40.47 -19.48 -12.32
N PRO A 519 40.44 -20.44 -11.35
CA PRO A 519 39.84 -20.22 -10.03
C PRO A 519 40.67 -19.21 -9.23
N VAL A 520 39.99 -18.38 -8.44
CA VAL A 520 40.59 -17.42 -7.52
C VAL A 520 41.39 -18.17 -6.45
N LEU A 521 42.70 -17.95 -6.40
CA LEU A 521 43.54 -18.26 -5.24
C LEU A 521 43.17 -17.28 -4.13
N GLY A 522 42.79 -17.81 -2.96
CA GLY A 522 42.29 -17.04 -1.82
C GLY A 522 43.22 -15.90 -1.40
N SER A 523 42.65 -14.72 -1.22
CA SER A 523 43.24 -13.65 -0.42
C SER A 523 43.29 -14.11 1.04
N SER A 524 44.47 -14.50 1.51
CA SER A 524 44.76 -14.54 2.93
C SER A 524 45.08 -13.12 3.42
N SER A 525 44.63 -12.84 4.64
CA SER A 525 44.91 -11.68 5.51
C SER A 525 44.03 -10.42 5.40
N ILE A 526 42.85 -10.49 6.03
CA ILE A 526 42.39 -9.39 6.90
C ILE A 526 42.38 -9.95 8.32
N ALA A 527 43.08 -9.24 9.19
CA ALA A 527 43.28 -9.53 10.60
C ALA A 527 41.95 -9.65 11.38
N SER A 528 41.88 -10.66 12.26
CA SER A 528 40.94 -10.73 13.36
C SER A 528 41.64 -10.36 14.70
N PRO A 529 40.91 -9.84 15.70
CA PRO A 529 41.47 -9.27 16.93
C PRO A 529 41.87 -10.35 17.97
N PRO A 530 42.65 -10.01 19.02
CA PRO A 530 43.42 -10.97 19.81
C PRO A 530 42.69 -11.47 21.06
N LEU A 531 43.00 -12.70 21.51
CA LEU A 531 43.28 -13.18 22.90
C LEU A 531 43.02 -14.72 23.04
N PRO A 532 43.56 -15.43 24.07
CA PRO A 532 44.98 -15.70 24.37
C PRO A 532 45.26 -17.20 24.63
N THR A 533 46.50 -17.52 25.05
CA THR A 533 47.03 -18.74 25.70
C THR A 533 47.74 -19.82 24.84
N SER A 534 49.06 -19.60 24.68
CA SER A 534 50.24 -20.45 25.03
C SER A 534 50.11 -21.99 25.16
N PRO A 535 51.26 -22.72 25.20
CA PRO A 535 52.44 -22.69 24.31
C PRO A 535 52.83 -24.13 23.88
N VAL A 536 53.86 -24.31 23.05
CA VAL A 536 54.96 -25.30 23.22
C VAL A 536 55.76 -25.50 21.91
N ALA A 537 57.07 -25.30 22.05
CA ALA A 537 58.24 -25.85 21.33
C ALA A 537 58.47 -25.63 19.82
N SER A 538 59.55 -24.88 19.54
CA SER A 538 60.42 -24.95 18.36
C SER A 538 61.31 -26.22 18.38
N PRO A 539 62.36 -26.44 17.53
CA PRO A 539 62.82 -25.71 16.32
C PRO A 539 63.32 -26.63 15.16
N ARG A 540 63.95 -26.03 14.13
CA ARG A 540 64.95 -26.56 13.14
C ARG A 540 64.36 -27.11 11.82
N HIS A 541 64.88 -26.90 10.61
CA HIS A 541 66.17 -26.44 10.06
C HIS A 541 65.94 -25.79 8.66
N ALA A 542 66.82 -24.88 8.25
CA ALA A 542 67.10 -24.53 6.85
C ALA A 542 68.42 -25.22 6.41
N PRO A 543 69.01 -25.04 5.21
CA PRO A 543 68.49 -24.63 3.89
C PRO A 543 68.96 -25.58 2.74
N SER A 544 68.41 -25.49 1.52
CA SER A 544 69.21 -25.83 0.32
C SER A 544 68.66 -25.16 -0.95
N ALA A 545 69.53 -24.40 -1.60
CA ALA A 545 69.33 -23.81 -2.91
C ALA A 545 69.56 -24.85 -4.03
N ALA A 546 68.73 -24.83 -5.06
CA ALA A 546 69.08 -25.17 -6.44
C ALA A 546 68.07 -24.49 -7.39
N PRO A 547 68.52 -23.87 -8.50
CA PRO A 547 67.66 -23.16 -9.42
C PRO A 547 67.05 -24.13 -10.46
N PRO A 548 65.91 -23.79 -11.05
CA PRO A 548 65.72 -24.15 -12.44
C PRO A 548 65.20 -22.98 -13.29
N HIS A 549 65.98 -22.72 -14.33
CA HIS A 549 65.53 -22.60 -15.72
C HIS A 549 64.41 -21.60 -16.04
N LEU A 550 64.85 -20.49 -16.64
CA LEU A 550 64.10 -19.70 -17.62
C LEU A 550 63.42 -20.62 -18.66
N GLY A 551 62.11 -20.48 -18.80
CA GLY A 551 61.36 -21.02 -19.94
C GLY A 551 59.87 -21.12 -19.63
N GLY A 552 59.12 -20.02 -19.85
CA GLY A 552 57.64 -20.05 -19.85
C GLY A 552 56.91 -18.96 -19.06
N GLY A 553 57.62 -18.06 -18.39
CA GLY A 553 57.02 -17.10 -17.44
C GLY A 553 56.36 -15.84 -18.03
N MET A 554 56.41 -15.60 -19.34
CA MET A 554 55.97 -14.30 -19.89
C MET A 554 54.47 -14.24 -20.24
N TYR A 555 53.81 -15.38 -20.44
CA TYR A 555 52.37 -15.42 -20.72
C TYR A 555 51.52 -15.35 -19.44
N HIS A 556 52.05 -15.73 -18.27
CA HIS A 556 51.24 -15.78 -17.04
C HIS A 556 51.17 -14.43 -16.30
N TYR A 557 52.10 -13.50 -16.59
CA TYR A 557 52.18 -12.18 -15.94
C TYR A 557 51.17 -11.17 -16.53
N SER A 558 50.88 -11.23 -17.83
CA SER A 558 49.92 -10.36 -18.52
C SER A 558 48.46 -10.63 -18.13
N TYR A 559 48.11 -11.89 -17.83
CA TYR A 559 46.77 -12.28 -17.34
C TYR A 559 46.42 -11.70 -15.96
N SER A 560 47.41 -11.57 -15.09
CA SER A 560 47.23 -11.00 -13.75
C SER A 560 47.06 -9.47 -13.77
N LEU A 561 47.68 -8.80 -14.75
CA LEU A 561 47.54 -7.36 -14.99
C LEU A 561 46.19 -7.03 -15.64
N ALA A 562 45.70 -7.84 -16.58
CA ALA A 562 44.37 -7.66 -17.17
C ALA A 562 43.22 -7.75 -16.14
N ARG A 563 43.35 -8.60 -15.10
CA ARG A 563 42.41 -8.62 -13.96
C ARG A 563 42.54 -7.43 -13.01
N ARG A 564 43.71 -6.80 -12.90
CA ARG A 564 43.88 -5.52 -12.19
C ARG A 564 43.29 -4.33 -12.95
N ARG A 565 43.12 -4.42 -14.27
CA ARG A 565 42.64 -3.34 -15.15
C ARG A 565 41.15 -2.99 -15.02
N ILE A 566 40.33 -3.85 -14.43
CA ILE A 566 38.85 -3.73 -14.48
C ILE A 566 38.24 -3.34 -13.12
N GLY A 567 39.02 -3.27 -12.04
CA GLY A 567 38.52 -2.87 -10.72
C GLY A 567 37.34 -3.72 -10.22
N GLY A 568 37.30 -5.02 -10.54
CA GLY A 568 36.12 -5.87 -10.34
C GLY A 568 36.42 -7.36 -10.33
N GLY A 569 35.39 -8.21 -10.25
CA GLY A 569 35.51 -9.66 -10.18
C GLY A 569 34.41 -10.42 -10.93
N ILE A 570 34.73 -11.63 -11.39
CA ILE A 570 33.77 -12.54 -12.02
C ILE A 570 32.83 -13.11 -10.95
N VAL A 571 31.54 -13.11 -11.27
CA VAL A 571 30.47 -13.65 -10.44
C VAL A 571 30.22 -15.11 -10.85
N ASP A 572 30.69 -16.04 -10.03
CA ASP A 572 30.48 -17.48 -10.15
C ASP A 572 29.64 -17.98 -8.97
N GLY A 573 29.25 -19.26 -8.98
CA GLY A 573 28.46 -19.85 -7.88
C GLY A 573 29.07 -19.71 -6.48
N VAL A 574 30.40 -19.53 -6.38
CA VAL A 574 31.12 -19.28 -5.13
C VAL A 574 31.09 -17.81 -4.74
N THR A 575 31.48 -16.89 -5.64
CA THR A 575 31.52 -15.45 -5.36
C THR A 575 30.12 -14.83 -5.24
N LEU A 576 29.09 -15.44 -5.84
CA LEU A 576 27.70 -15.06 -5.67
C LEU A 576 27.27 -15.01 -4.19
N ARG A 577 27.79 -15.92 -3.35
CA ARG A 577 27.49 -15.95 -1.92
C ARG A 577 28.09 -14.77 -1.15
N SER A 578 29.11 -14.13 -1.70
CA SER A 578 29.80 -12.99 -1.09
C SER A 578 29.14 -11.64 -1.41
N LEU A 579 28.28 -11.56 -2.43
CA LEU A 579 27.55 -10.33 -2.77
C LEU A 579 26.59 -9.95 -1.63
N GLN A 580 26.58 -8.69 -1.23
CA GLN A 580 25.71 -8.16 -0.19
C GLN A 580 24.36 -7.75 -0.79
N ASP A 581 23.27 -8.18 -0.16
CA ASP A 581 21.92 -7.73 -0.50
C ASP A 581 21.63 -6.43 0.25
N ARG A 582 21.59 -5.28 -0.44
CA ARG A 582 21.28 -3.98 0.17
C ARG A 582 19.77 -3.83 0.29
N LYS A 583 19.25 -3.80 1.52
CA LYS A 583 17.82 -3.56 1.79
C LYS A 583 17.55 -2.05 1.87
N THR A 584 16.67 -1.55 1.02
CA THR A 584 16.24 -0.15 0.99
C THR A 584 14.99 0.09 1.86
N LEU A 585 14.70 1.32 2.26
CA LEU A 585 13.48 1.69 3.02
C LEU A 585 12.17 1.25 2.33
N LEU A 586 12.17 1.14 1.00
CA LEU A 586 11.05 0.69 0.18
C LEU A 586 10.90 -0.84 0.09
N TYR A 587 11.67 -1.62 0.84
CA TYR A 587 11.66 -3.08 0.81
C TYR A 587 10.26 -3.75 0.88
N PRO A 588 9.30 -3.31 1.73
CA PRO A 588 7.96 -3.91 1.73
C PRO A 588 7.22 -3.72 0.40
N THR A 589 7.40 -2.57 -0.26
CA THR A 589 6.79 -2.31 -1.57
C THR A 589 7.42 -3.16 -2.69
N GLN A 590 8.70 -3.54 -2.54
CA GLN A 590 9.39 -4.46 -3.46
C GLN A 590 8.91 -5.92 -3.34
N PHE A 591 8.21 -6.27 -2.25
CA PHE A 591 7.56 -7.58 -2.13
C PHE A 591 6.28 -7.63 -2.97
N VAL A 592 5.52 -6.53 -2.99
CA VAL A 592 4.27 -6.39 -3.72
C VAL A 592 4.51 -6.21 -5.23
N MET A 593 5.37 -5.27 -5.60
CA MET A 593 5.66 -4.90 -7.01
C MET A 593 6.92 -5.59 -7.52
N THR A 594 6.78 -6.34 -8.61
CA THR A 594 7.80 -7.29 -9.03
C THR A 594 7.89 -7.47 -10.54
N ASN A 595 9.10 -7.53 -11.07
CA ASN A 595 9.26 -7.92 -12.47
C ASN A 595 9.06 -9.45 -12.62
N LEU A 596 7.91 -9.84 -13.17
CA LEU A 596 7.54 -11.24 -13.44
C LEU A 596 7.78 -11.61 -14.91
N LYS A 597 7.86 -12.93 -15.16
CA LYS A 597 7.85 -13.53 -16.51
C LYS A 597 6.48 -13.35 -17.17
N PRO A 598 6.42 -13.25 -18.51
CA PRO A 598 5.16 -13.15 -19.25
C PRO A 598 4.32 -14.43 -19.13
N LEU A 599 2.99 -14.26 -19.08
CA LEU A 599 1.98 -15.35 -19.05
C LEU A 599 1.35 -15.60 -20.43
N GLY A 600 1.47 -14.66 -21.36
CA GLY A 600 1.02 -14.82 -22.74
C GLY A 600 -0.47 -14.62 -23.04
N HIS A 601 -1.32 -14.47 -22.03
CA HIS A 601 -2.77 -14.28 -22.24
C HIS A 601 -3.16 -12.80 -22.19
N HIS A 602 -2.81 -12.02 -23.24
CA HIS A 602 -3.00 -10.56 -23.23
C HIS A 602 -4.45 -10.11 -22.98
N ALA A 603 -5.43 -10.78 -23.61
CA ALA A 603 -6.84 -10.45 -23.46
C ALA A 603 -7.38 -10.78 -22.05
N ALA A 604 -7.07 -11.98 -21.52
CA ALA A 604 -7.52 -12.40 -20.20
C ALA A 604 -6.88 -11.56 -19.08
N VAL A 605 -5.57 -11.28 -19.18
CA VAL A 605 -4.87 -10.40 -18.23
C VAL A 605 -5.42 -8.97 -18.31
N GLY A 606 -5.77 -8.50 -19.52
CA GLY A 606 -6.43 -7.21 -19.73
C GLY A 606 -7.80 -7.10 -19.07
N LEU A 607 -8.65 -8.12 -19.22
CA LEU A 607 -9.97 -8.20 -18.58
C LEU A 607 -9.86 -8.29 -17.05
N LEU A 608 -8.91 -9.08 -16.54
CA LEU A 608 -8.67 -9.16 -15.11
C LEU A 608 -8.20 -7.81 -14.56
N MET A 609 -7.32 -7.10 -15.28
CA MET A 609 -6.87 -5.77 -14.88
C MET A 609 -8.01 -4.76 -14.83
N SER A 610 -8.92 -4.74 -15.83
CA SER A 610 -10.08 -3.84 -15.85
C SER A 610 -11.08 -4.15 -14.73
N SER A 611 -11.34 -5.44 -14.45
CA SER A 611 -12.18 -5.86 -13.33
C SER A 611 -11.60 -5.44 -11.97
N LEU A 612 -10.30 -5.61 -11.76
CA LEU A 612 -9.62 -5.21 -10.53
C LEU A 612 -9.58 -3.70 -10.35
N LEU A 613 -9.37 -2.94 -11.43
CA LEU A 613 -9.40 -1.47 -11.41
C LEU A 613 -10.77 -0.92 -10.96
N LEU A 614 -11.85 -1.47 -11.51
CA LEU A 614 -13.21 -1.08 -11.14
C LEU A 614 -13.55 -1.50 -9.70
N SER A 615 -13.10 -2.68 -9.29
CA SER A 615 -13.28 -3.18 -7.93
C SER A 615 -12.53 -2.30 -6.91
N ASP A 616 -11.31 -1.89 -7.22
CA ASP A 616 -10.49 -0.98 -6.41
C ASP A 616 -11.18 0.38 -6.23
N LEU A 617 -11.70 0.96 -7.32
CA LEU A 617 -12.44 2.22 -7.26
C LEU A 617 -13.72 2.10 -6.43
N CYS A 618 -14.51 1.04 -6.65
CA CYS A 618 -15.75 0.80 -5.91
C CYS A 618 -15.49 0.60 -4.42
N LEU A 619 -14.53 -0.26 -4.06
CA LEU A 619 -14.15 -0.51 -2.66
C LEU A 619 -13.57 0.74 -2.00
N SER A 620 -12.80 1.56 -2.73
CA SER A 620 -12.29 2.83 -2.22
C SER A 620 -13.42 3.82 -1.90
N LEU A 621 -14.46 3.88 -2.73
CA LEU A 621 -15.65 4.71 -2.48
C LEU A 621 -16.46 4.20 -1.28
N LEU A 622 -16.65 2.88 -1.17
CA LEU A 622 -17.35 2.27 -0.03
C LEU A 622 -16.58 2.46 1.27
N LEU A 623 -15.25 2.36 1.23
CA LEU A 623 -14.37 2.68 2.35
C LEU A 623 -14.53 4.13 2.79
N LEU A 624 -14.49 5.09 1.86
CA LEU A 624 -14.67 6.50 2.17
C LEU A 624 -16.06 6.78 2.77
N LEU A 625 -17.11 6.15 2.24
CA LEU A 625 -18.47 6.27 2.78
C LEU A 625 -18.56 5.70 4.21
N GLN A 626 -17.92 4.57 4.47
CA GLN A 626 -17.84 3.97 5.81
C GLN A 626 -17.10 4.88 6.79
N PHE A 627 -15.96 5.44 6.41
CA PHE A 627 -15.22 6.32 7.33
C PHE A 627 -15.90 7.68 7.51
N TYR A 628 -16.68 8.14 6.53
CA TYR A 628 -17.56 9.30 6.66
C TYR A 628 -18.67 9.07 7.70
N SER A 629 -19.25 7.86 7.75
CA SER A 629 -20.26 7.54 8.77
C SER A 629 -19.70 7.42 10.18
N ILE A 630 -18.42 7.05 10.33
CA ILE A 630 -17.72 7.01 11.62
C ILE A 630 -17.37 8.42 12.10
N SER A 631 -16.61 9.17 11.31
CA SER A 631 -16.26 10.57 11.64
C SER A 631 -15.74 11.34 10.42
N LEU A 632 -16.09 12.62 10.33
CA LEU A 632 -15.58 13.51 9.29
C LEU A 632 -14.04 13.59 9.31
N THR A 633 -13.44 13.57 10.51
CA THR A 633 -11.99 13.57 10.68
C THR A 633 -11.33 12.32 10.09
N ALA A 634 -11.88 11.13 10.35
CA ALA A 634 -11.31 9.90 9.81
C ALA A 634 -11.48 9.83 8.28
N PHE A 635 -12.63 10.27 7.75
CA PHE A 635 -12.83 10.43 6.31
C PHE A 635 -11.75 11.34 5.67
N LEU A 636 -11.52 12.53 6.24
CA LEU A 636 -10.51 13.46 5.73
C LEU A 636 -9.09 12.88 5.84
N LEU A 637 -8.77 12.16 6.91
CA LEU A 637 -7.46 11.51 7.05
C LEU A 637 -7.25 10.43 5.99
N VAL A 638 -8.23 9.54 5.76
CA VAL A 638 -8.14 8.49 4.73
C VAL A 638 -8.03 9.10 3.33
N LEU A 639 -8.71 10.21 3.06
CA LEU A 639 -8.68 10.89 1.76
C LEU A 639 -7.40 11.72 1.53
N LEU A 640 -6.90 12.40 2.57
CA LEU A 640 -5.83 13.40 2.47
C LEU A 640 -4.45 12.87 2.89
N LEU A 641 -4.35 11.70 3.51
CA LEU A 641 -3.09 11.12 3.98
C LEU A 641 -2.84 9.72 3.32
N PRO A 642 -2.25 9.66 2.13
CA PRO A 642 -1.74 10.76 1.31
C PRO A 642 -2.82 11.25 0.33
N PRO A 643 -2.74 12.51 -0.16
CA PRO A 643 -3.88 13.20 -0.74
C PRO A 643 -4.30 12.65 -2.09
N PHE A 644 -5.57 12.23 -2.18
CA PHE A 644 -6.24 11.78 -3.41
C PHE A 644 -5.55 10.61 -4.15
N ILE A 645 -4.60 9.92 -3.51
CA ILE A 645 -3.79 8.86 -4.15
C ILE A 645 -4.68 7.71 -4.67
N ALA A 646 -5.73 7.34 -3.94
CA ALA A 646 -6.66 6.29 -4.39
C ALA A 646 -7.31 6.62 -5.74
N PHE A 647 -7.68 7.89 -5.99
CA PHE A 647 -8.27 8.32 -7.25
C PHE A 647 -7.24 8.44 -8.36
N PHE A 648 -6.04 8.95 -8.05
CA PHE A 648 -4.95 9.02 -9.03
C PHE A 648 -4.48 7.63 -9.47
N ALA A 649 -4.52 6.63 -8.58
CA ALA A 649 -4.25 5.24 -8.95
C ALA A 649 -5.25 4.71 -9.98
N ALA A 650 -6.54 4.95 -9.77
CA ALA A 650 -7.58 4.55 -10.73
C ALA A 650 -7.42 5.27 -12.08
N ALA A 651 -7.15 6.59 -12.06
CA ALA A 651 -6.92 7.38 -13.28
C ALA A 651 -5.67 6.91 -14.05
N ALA A 652 -4.56 6.66 -13.35
CA ALA A 652 -3.34 6.12 -13.93
C ALA A 652 -3.57 4.73 -14.54
N GLY A 653 -4.40 3.89 -13.89
CA GLY A 653 -4.76 2.57 -14.38
C GLY A 653 -5.60 2.61 -15.66
N LEU A 654 -6.58 3.53 -15.75
CA LEU A 654 -7.32 3.75 -16.99
C LEU A 654 -6.39 4.21 -18.12
N ASN A 655 -5.49 5.17 -17.85
CA ASN A 655 -4.54 5.65 -18.84
C ASN A 655 -3.60 4.52 -19.34
N ALA A 656 -3.12 3.68 -18.43
CA ALA A 656 -2.31 2.50 -18.77
C ALA A 656 -3.10 1.47 -19.60
N LEU A 657 -4.40 1.27 -19.31
CA LEU A 657 -5.25 0.30 -20.01
C LEU A 657 -5.50 0.68 -21.48
N PHE A 658 -5.66 1.97 -21.76
CA PHE A 658 -5.99 2.50 -23.09
C PHE A 658 -4.78 2.95 -23.90
N THR A 659 -3.56 2.88 -23.36
CA THR A 659 -2.36 3.17 -24.14
C THR A 659 -1.97 1.95 -24.97
N HIS A 660 -1.85 2.13 -26.29
CA HIS A 660 -1.62 1.02 -27.23
C HIS A 660 -0.16 0.82 -27.63
N VAL A 661 0.67 1.87 -27.63
CA VAL A 661 2.09 1.78 -28.03
C VAL A 661 2.84 0.92 -27.00
N PRO A 662 3.35 -0.29 -27.34
CA PRO A 662 3.79 -1.29 -26.34
C PRO A 662 4.83 -0.77 -25.36
N ARG A 663 5.84 -0.03 -25.83
CA ARG A 663 6.88 0.57 -24.98
C ARG A 663 6.32 1.64 -24.04
N ARG A 664 5.46 2.52 -24.53
CA ARG A 664 4.81 3.56 -23.71
C ARG A 664 3.82 2.92 -22.72
N ALA A 665 3.04 1.95 -23.18
CA ALA A 665 2.08 1.20 -22.38
C ALA A 665 2.76 0.46 -21.22
N ALA A 666 3.91 -0.19 -21.46
CA ALA A 666 4.67 -0.85 -20.40
C ALA A 666 5.14 0.14 -19.33
N SER A 667 5.70 1.29 -19.74
CA SER A 667 6.14 2.34 -18.81
C SER A 667 4.99 2.93 -17.99
N LEU A 668 3.83 3.17 -18.61
CA LEU A 668 2.63 3.68 -17.94
C LEU A 668 2.00 2.63 -17.01
N ALA A 669 2.03 1.36 -17.38
CA ALA A 669 1.56 0.27 -16.53
C ALA A 669 2.44 0.10 -15.28
N ARG A 670 3.77 0.24 -15.42
CA ARG A 670 4.68 0.31 -14.26
C ARG A 670 4.36 1.51 -13.37
N TYR A 671 4.15 2.68 -13.98
CA TYR A 671 3.78 3.91 -13.27
C TYR A 671 2.47 3.76 -12.50
N TYR A 672 1.44 3.17 -13.13
CA TYR A 672 0.19 2.81 -12.48
C TYR A 672 0.41 1.87 -11.29
N ASN A 673 1.25 0.83 -11.42
CA ASN A 673 1.49 -0.06 -10.30
C ASN A 673 2.15 0.64 -9.11
N LEU A 674 2.98 1.65 -9.37
CA LEU A 674 3.56 2.49 -8.31
C LEU A 674 2.49 3.31 -7.59
N TRP A 675 1.54 3.89 -8.32
CA TRP A 675 0.37 4.55 -7.73
C TRP A 675 -0.47 3.59 -6.89
N ASN A 676 -0.75 2.39 -7.40
CA ASN A 676 -1.44 1.32 -6.68
C ASN A 676 -0.69 0.96 -5.38
N GLY A 677 0.63 0.76 -5.46
CA GLY A 677 1.48 0.52 -4.28
C GLY A 677 1.42 1.64 -3.25
N THR A 678 1.46 2.90 -3.67
CA THR A 678 1.32 4.04 -2.73
C THR A 678 -0.06 4.15 -2.11
N SER A 679 -1.12 3.79 -2.84
CA SER A 679 -2.49 3.84 -2.34
C SER A 679 -2.76 2.83 -1.22
N MET A 680 -1.86 1.86 -0.98
CA MET A 680 -1.90 1.01 0.21
C MET A 680 -1.73 1.82 1.50
N TRP A 681 -1.10 3.00 1.48
CA TRP A 681 -1.02 3.87 2.65
C TRP A 681 -2.39 4.36 3.11
N ASN A 682 -3.30 4.68 2.18
CA ASN A 682 -4.69 5.03 2.52
C ASN A 682 -5.40 3.89 3.25
N VAL A 683 -5.10 2.63 2.89
CA VAL A 683 -5.63 1.44 3.58
C VAL A 683 -5.06 1.34 5.00
N VAL A 684 -3.75 1.55 5.18
CA VAL A 684 -3.12 1.57 6.51
C VAL A 684 -3.71 2.67 7.38
N VAL A 685 -3.88 3.88 6.84
CA VAL A 685 -4.52 5.00 7.56
C VAL A 685 -5.95 4.66 7.94
N ALA A 686 -6.73 4.05 7.04
CA ALA A 686 -8.08 3.58 7.36
C ALA A 686 -8.07 2.56 8.51
N VAL A 687 -7.16 1.58 8.49
CA VAL A 687 -7.05 0.60 9.59
C VAL A 687 -6.70 1.26 10.91
N VAL A 688 -5.76 2.20 10.92
CA VAL A 688 -5.37 2.95 12.14
C VAL A 688 -6.53 3.80 12.64
N CYS A 689 -7.21 4.55 11.76
CA CYS A 689 -8.39 5.34 12.12
C CYS A 689 -9.50 4.47 12.71
N GLY A 690 -9.77 3.31 12.11
CA GLY A 690 -10.78 2.37 12.59
C GLY A 690 -10.40 1.79 13.95
N ALA A 691 -9.14 1.41 14.14
CA ALA A 691 -8.63 0.91 15.42
C ALA A 691 -8.70 1.96 16.53
N ILE A 692 -8.45 3.24 16.24
CA ILE A 692 -8.57 4.33 17.22
C ILE A 692 -10.04 4.59 17.56
N ALA A 693 -10.90 4.71 16.54
CA ALA A 693 -12.33 4.99 16.71
C ALA A 693 -13.04 3.91 17.54
N HIS A 694 -12.59 2.66 17.44
CA HIS A 694 -13.14 1.52 18.18
C HIS A 694 -12.21 1.02 19.29
N SER A 695 -11.21 1.81 19.72
CA SER A 695 -10.19 1.38 20.70
C SER A 695 -10.73 0.99 22.09
N HIS A 696 -11.93 1.44 22.44
CA HIS A 696 -12.63 1.07 23.67
C HIS A 696 -13.35 -0.30 23.58
N GLN A 697 -13.46 -0.87 22.37
CA GLN A 697 -13.99 -2.20 22.11
C GLN A 697 -12.80 -3.09 21.70
N GLY A 698 -12.59 -4.23 22.36
CA GLY A 698 -11.47 -5.13 22.06
C GLY A 698 -11.44 -5.57 20.58
N TRP A 699 -10.30 -6.04 20.09
CA TRP A 699 -10.21 -6.59 18.73
C TRP A 699 -11.22 -7.74 18.56
N PRO A 700 -12.08 -7.72 17.52
CA PRO A 700 -13.09 -8.75 17.33
C PRO A 700 -12.45 -10.11 17.03
N SER A 701 -12.95 -11.16 17.69
CA SER A 701 -12.59 -12.54 17.37
C SER A 701 -13.18 -12.93 16.01
N VAL A 702 -12.35 -13.46 15.09
CA VAL A 702 -12.74 -13.92 13.74
C VAL A 702 -13.81 -15.02 13.75
N THR A 703 -14.11 -15.60 14.92
CA THR A 703 -15.02 -16.75 15.10
C THR A 703 -16.50 -16.41 15.24
N SER A 704 -16.90 -15.16 15.43
CA SER A 704 -18.31 -14.77 15.56
C SER A 704 -18.89 -14.35 14.21
N GLY A 705 -19.18 -15.34 13.37
CA GLY A 705 -19.95 -15.13 12.15
C GLY A 705 -21.35 -14.60 12.48
N THR A 706 -21.73 -13.52 11.81
CA THR A 706 -23.11 -13.24 11.35
C THR A 706 -24.15 -12.53 12.24
N SER A 707 -23.87 -11.91 13.39
CA SER A 707 -24.98 -11.26 14.13
C SER A 707 -24.76 -9.93 14.88
N ASP A 708 -23.63 -9.22 14.75
CA ASP A 708 -23.54 -7.85 15.27
C ASP A 708 -22.88 -6.93 14.25
N SER A 709 -23.65 -5.97 13.74
CA SER A 709 -23.28 -5.01 12.70
C SER A 709 -22.19 -4.01 13.12
N GLU A 710 -21.85 -3.93 14.41
CA GLU A 710 -20.83 -3.00 14.92
C GLU A 710 -19.38 -3.41 14.58
N TYR A 711 -19.12 -4.66 14.17
CA TYR A 711 -17.76 -5.18 13.98
C TYR A 711 -17.21 -5.12 12.55
N GLY A 712 -17.87 -4.42 11.62
CA GLY A 712 -17.52 -4.44 10.18
C GLY A 712 -16.48 -3.43 9.68
N TRP A 713 -15.89 -2.59 10.54
CA TRP A 713 -15.00 -1.49 10.11
C TRP A 713 -13.74 -1.96 9.35
N TRP A 714 -13.26 -3.18 9.63
CA TRP A 714 -12.06 -3.75 9.02
C TRP A 714 -12.32 -4.45 7.68
N LEU A 715 -13.58 -4.72 7.32
CA LEU A 715 -13.94 -5.51 6.13
C LEU A 715 -13.49 -4.83 4.83
N PHE A 716 -13.87 -3.58 4.59
CA PHE A 716 -13.49 -2.84 3.39
C PHE A 716 -11.97 -2.59 3.30
N PRO A 717 -11.27 -2.17 4.37
CA PRO A 717 -9.80 -2.11 4.35
C PRO A 717 -9.14 -3.44 3.97
N LEU A 718 -9.61 -4.56 4.52
CA LEU A 718 -9.05 -5.89 4.23
C LEU A 718 -9.29 -6.30 2.77
N LEU A 719 -10.52 -6.15 2.27
CA LEU A 719 -10.86 -6.46 0.88
C LEU A 719 -10.05 -5.59 -0.08
N LEU A 720 -9.93 -4.29 0.20
CA LEU A 720 -9.15 -3.36 -0.61
C LEU A 720 -7.65 -3.73 -0.60
N PHE A 721 -7.10 -4.13 0.54
CA PHE A 721 -5.72 -4.62 0.62
C PHE A 721 -5.48 -5.85 -0.27
N LEU A 722 -6.39 -6.84 -0.24
CA LEU A 722 -6.31 -8.03 -1.07
C LEU A 722 -6.42 -7.69 -2.57
N VAL A 723 -7.37 -6.83 -2.93
CA VAL A 723 -7.53 -6.35 -4.32
C VAL A 723 -6.26 -5.65 -4.79
N LYS A 724 -5.67 -4.76 -3.98
CA LYS A 724 -4.44 -4.05 -4.35
C LYS A 724 -3.25 -4.99 -4.56
N ILE A 725 -3.10 -6.06 -3.77
CA ILE A 725 -2.06 -7.08 -3.99
C ILE A 725 -2.30 -7.83 -5.30
N LEU A 726 -3.53 -8.29 -5.53
CA LEU A 726 -3.88 -9.02 -6.74
C LEU A 726 -3.70 -8.14 -7.99
N GLN A 727 -4.12 -6.87 -7.90
CA GLN A 727 -3.93 -5.84 -8.92
C GLN A 727 -2.45 -5.64 -9.22
N ALA A 728 -1.60 -5.53 -8.20
CA ALA A 728 -0.17 -5.38 -8.41
C ALA A 728 0.45 -6.55 -9.18
N ARG A 729 0.06 -7.79 -8.86
CA ARG A 729 0.52 -8.99 -9.58
C ARG A 729 0.00 -9.05 -11.02
N THR A 730 -1.28 -8.76 -11.23
CA THR A 730 -1.89 -8.75 -12.56
C THR A 730 -1.22 -7.71 -13.46
N VAL A 731 -0.91 -6.53 -12.91
CA VAL A 731 -0.18 -5.48 -13.63
C VAL A 731 1.25 -5.92 -13.94
N ASP A 732 1.94 -6.58 -13.02
CA ASP A 732 3.29 -7.13 -13.28
C ASP A 732 3.31 -8.12 -14.45
N TYR A 733 2.32 -9.01 -14.52
CA TYR A 733 2.14 -9.91 -15.67
C TYR A 733 1.81 -9.16 -16.95
N HIS A 734 0.98 -8.11 -16.87
CA HIS A 734 0.65 -7.27 -18.01
C HIS A 734 1.90 -6.56 -18.56
N VAL A 735 2.72 -5.96 -17.70
CA VAL A 735 4.00 -5.35 -18.07
C VAL A 735 4.97 -6.38 -18.65
N GLY A 736 4.97 -7.62 -18.13
CA GLY A 736 5.75 -8.73 -18.68
C GLY A 736 5.38 -9.05 -20.12
N ASN A 737 4.08 -9.19 -20.37
CA ASN A 737 3.54 -9.45 -21.70
C ASN A 737 3.80 -8.30 -22.68
N LEU A 738 3.82 -7.04 -22.22
CA LEU A 738 4.06 -5.87 -23.08
C LEU A 738 5.54 -5.71 -23.47
N GLU A 739 6.47 -5.98 -22.56
CA GLU A 739 7.90 -5.82 -22.83
C GLU A 739 8.52 -7.04 -23.54
N ILE A 740 7.96 -8.24 -23.32
CA ILE A 740 8.46 -9.49 -23.89
C ILE A 740 7.37 -10.10 -24.77
N ALA A 741 7.44 -9.81 -26.06
CA ALA A 741 6.53 -10.36 -27.07
C ALA A 741 6.88 -11.81 -27.42
N ASP A 742 8.17 -12.11 -27.56
CA ASP A 742 8.66 -13.43 -27.92
C ASP A 742 8.89 -14.32 -26.70
N ARG A 743 8.13 -15.40 -26.61
CA ARG A 743 8.16 -16.33 -25.47
C ARG A 743 9.28 -17.35 -25.56
N THR A 744 9.80 -17.61 -26.75
CA THR A 744 10.91 -18.55 -26.93
C THR A 744 12.17 -18.08 -26.18
N LEU A 745 12.25 -16.79 -25.81
CA LEU A 745 13.26 -16.22 -24.90
C LEU A 745 13.28 -16.86 -23.50
N TYR A 746 12.18 -17.46 -23.06
CA TYR A 746 12.08 -18.21 -21.80
C TYR A 746 12.02 -19.72 -21.97
N SER A 747 12.30 -20.24 -23.18
CA SER A 747 12.42 -21.68 -23.41
C SER A 747 13.45 -22.30 -22.46
N GLU A 748 13.11 -23.47 -21.90
CA GLU A 748 14.08 -24.28 -21.14
C GLU A 748 15.04 -25.04 -22.05
N ASP A 749 14.63 -25.27 -23.30
CA ASP A 749 15.45 -25.93 -24.32
C ASP A 749 16.26 -24.88 -25.09
N PRO A 750 17.62 -24.95 -25.07
CA PRO A 750 18.48 -24.03 -25.80
C PRO A 750 18.27 -24.02 -27.31
N THR A 751 17.87 -25.13 -27.92
CA THR A 751 17.63 -25.20 -29.39
C THR A 751 16.44 -24.31 -29.77
N ASN A 752 15.31 -24.49 -29.10
CA ASN A 752 14.11 -23.66 -29.27
C ASN A 752 14.37 -22.18 -28.97
N PHE A 753 15.30 -21.86 -28.06
CA PHE A 753 15.73 -20.48 -27.84
C PHE A 753 16.41 -19.89 -29.08
N TRP A 754 17.35 -20.61 -29.71
CA TRP A 754 18.12 -20.09 -30.85
C TRP A 754 17.39 -20.16 -32.20
N GLU A 755 16.45 -21.09 -32.37
CA GLU A 755 15.64 -21.24 -33.59
C GLU A 755 14.62 -20.10 -33.77
N GLY A 756 14.22 -19.45 -32.69
CA GLY A 756 13.27 -18.32 -32.71
C GLY A 756 11.80 -18.77 -32.86
N PRO A 757 10.85 -17.82 -32.84
CA PRO A 757 9.43 -18.09 -33.02
C PRO A 757 9.03 -18.43 -34.47
#